data_AF-A0A961RN27-F1
#
_entry.id   AF-A0A961RN27-F1
#
_cell.length_a   1.000
_cell.length_b   1.000
_cell.length_c   1.000
_cell.angle_alpha   90.00
_cell.angle_beta   90.00
_cell.angle_gamma   90.00
#
_symmetry.space_group_name_H-M   'P 1'
#
loop_
_entity.id
_entity.type
_entity.pdbx_description
1 polymer ?
#
loop_
_entity_poly.entity_id
_entity_poly.type
_entity_poly.pdbx_seq_one_letter_code
_entity_poly.pdbx_strand_id
1 'polypeptide(L)'
;VQAYGPRAPFVLDWLHALATKHDRHIMVRLVKGAYWDSEIKRAQVMGLPGYPVFTRKTHTDVSYLACARKLLSMTDRIYPQFATHNAHTAAAILAMAPDKDCFEFQRLHGMGETLHEAIRKGEGTRCRIYAPVGQHSDLLAYLVRRLLENGANSSFVHQIVDEDVPPEEIARDPIASVLETGAAPNPAIRRPADVFKPDRANSRGRDFTDPLDLAAMEAARAPFMAPHQWQARPTVPGRAAFGDGYPVTNPAVPGDTVGGCFDATRDDVIAAHDAAREAQGEWEALGARQRGAILSDAAALYEKHAEEFFALCAREAGKTLADAIAEVREAIDFLHYYAAQAPKTEAGSRARGVIACISPWNFPLAIFTGQVAAALVTGNAVLAKPAEQTPLIAARAVELLHQAGVPAGVLQLLPGDGEAVGATLTALPGLNGVCFTGSTEVARIIERQLAKTGTADAMLIAETGGLNAMIVDSTALPEQAVRDAVASAFQSAGQRCSALRVLYVQEDVAAKVTTMLTGAMEALSVGDPSDIATDVGPVIDEEARASIAAYCQEKAGEGRLVAKLDVPADGLFVAPHILRVRGIEEMEREIFGPVLHLATFRADQLDSVIAAINAKGYGLTFGLHTRIDDRVQHVVDRIHAGNVYVNRNQIGAIVGSQPFGGEGLSGTGPKAGGPLYLRRFRKVPADGETGALEGDPVSGLPMPDAEAALQWAGRTDRIAHLRKVLRGRAAPAVAAAAGVDQGPVDLPGPTGEGNSLTLAARGLVLCLGPSPDVLLDQAVQALAFGNAVVAIAPDANEALKPLMGQGLPLAVANGIVAESLLGEARLDAVALHAGEDDLRRVRQALAARPGAIVRLIDERLAPSAYVHER
;
A
#
# COMPACT_ATOMS: atom_id res chain seq x y z
N VAL A 1 -31.36 -3.80 -18.55
CA VAL A 1 -31.45 -3.45 -17.11
C VAL A 1 -31.09 -4.67 -16.27
N GLN A 2 -30.26 -4.51 -15.25
CA GLN A 2 -29.76 -5.61 -14.41
C GLN A 2 -30.49 -5.64 -13.06
N ALA A 3 -31.31 -6.66 -12.83
CA ALA A 3 -32.16 -6.81 -11.64
C ALA A 3 -31.38 -7.03 -10.33
N TYR A 4 -30.10 -7.42 -10.40
CA TYR A 4 -29.25 -7.51 -9.21
C TYR A 4 -28.93 -6.15 -8.57
N GLY A 5 -29.25 -5.05 -9.24
CA GLY A 5 -28.95 -3.69 -8.81
C GLY A 5 -30.18 -3.04 -8.20
N PRO A 6 -30.10 -2.42 -7.01
CA PRO A 6 -31.23 -1.74 -6.38
C PRO A 6 -31.85 -0.62 -7.24
N ARG A 7 -31.09 -0.07 -8.21
CA ARG A 7 -31.55 0.95 -9.15
C ARG A 7 -32.47 0.43 -10.25
N ALA A 8 -32.52 -0.88 -10.49
CA ALA A 8 -33.24 -1.50 -11.60
C ALA A 8 -34.70 -1.02 -11.78
N PRO A 9 -35.58 -1.04 -10.76
CA PRO A 9 -36.96 -0.62 -10.93
C PRO A 9 -37.13 0.86 -11.28
N PHE A 10 -36.21 1.72 -10.84
CA PHE A 10 -36.24 3.16 -11.13
C PHE A 10 -35.70 3.46 -12.53
N VAL A 11 -34.70 2.70 -12.99
CA VAL A 11 -34.22 2.77 -14.38
C VAL A 11 -35.34 2.37 -15.34
N LEU A 12 -36.19 1.41 -14.98
CA LEU A 12 -37.37 1.06 -15.78
C LEU A 12 -38.38 2.21 -15.88
N ASP A 13 -38.66 2.91 -14.77
CA ASP A 13 -39.54 4.09 -14.79
C ASP A 13 -38.98 5.19 -15.69
N TRP A 14 -37.68 5.44 -15.57
CA TRP A 14 -36.99 6.42 -16.41
C TRP A 14 -37.05 6.04 -17.90
N LEU A 15 -36.83 4.77 -18.25
CA LEU A 15 -36.93 4.28 -19.62
C LEU A 15 -38.35 4.41 -20.18
N HIS A 16 -39.39 4.12 -19.39
CA HIS A 16 -40.78 4.27 -19.80
C HIS A 16 -41.16 5.74 -20.01
N ALA A 17 -40.74 6.62 -19.10
CA ALA A 17 -40.92 8.06 -19.24
C ALA A 17 -40.19 8.61 -20.48
N LEU A 18 -38.97 8.14 -20.74
CA LEU A 18 -38.19 8.51 -21.92
C LEU A 18 -38.85 8.02 -23.22
N ALA A 19 -39.29 6.77 -23.24
CA ALA A 19 -40.02 6.18 -24.36
C ALA A 19 -41.30 6.96 -24.65
N THR A 20 -42.04 7.34 -23.61
CA THR A 20 -43.25 8.18 -23.72
C THR A 20 -42.93 9.57 -24.26
N LYS A 21 -41.92 10.25 -23.70
CA LYS A 21 -41.50 11.61 -24.11
C LYS A 21 -41.11 11.68 -25.57
N HIS A 22 -40.45 10.64 -26.09
CA HIS A 22 -39.93 10.61 -27.45
C HIS A 22 -40.77 9.78 -28.42
N ASP A 23 -41.95 9.30 -27.99
CA ASP A 23 -42.86 8.47 -28.77
C ASP A 23 -42.16 7.25 -29.41
N ARG A 24 -41.42 6.49 -28.59
CA ARG A 24 -40.67 5.30 -29.02
C ARG A 24 -41.18 4.04 -28.33
N HIS A 25 -40.97 2.90 -29.00
CA HIS A 25 -41.07 1.58 -28.39
C HIS A 25 -39.68 1.03 -28.10
N ILE A 26 -39.25 1.12 -26.85
CA ILE A 26 -37.92 0.66 -26.44
C ILE A 26 -37.98 -0.84 -26.13
N MET A 27 -37.08 -1.63 -26.72
CA MET A 27 -36.89 -3.03 -26.33
C MET A 27 -36.02 -3.08 -25.07
N VAL A 28 -36.56 -3.62 -23.97
CA VAL A 28 -35.84 -3.66 -22.69
C VAL A 28 -35.52 -5.10 -22.30
N ARG A 29 -34.24 -5.45 -22.41
CA ARG A 29 -33.71 -6.70 -21.87
C ARG A 29 -33.55 -6.61 -20.35
N LEU A 30 -34.32 -7.41 -19.63
CA LEU A 30 -34.16 -7.65 -18.20
C LEU A 30 -33.27 -8.89 -17.98
N VAL A 31 -32.14 -8.69 -17.30
CA VAL A 31 -31.21 -9.74 -16.87
C VAL A 31 -31.05 -9.68 -15.35
N LYS A 32 -30.49 -10.72 -14.72
CA LYS A 32 -30.04 -10.61 -13.32
C LYS A 32 -28.82 -9.67 -13.23
N GLY A 33 -27.68 -10.08 -13.78
CA GLY A 33 -26.43 -9.33 -13.80
C GLY A 33 -25.24 -10.28 -13.98
N ALA A 34 -24.07 -9.76 -14.37
CA ALA A 34 -22.92 -10.57 -14.77
C ALA A 34 -21.57 -10.13 -14.13
N TYR A 35 -21.60 -9.13 -13.25
CA TYR A 35 -20.40 -8.51 -12.67
C TYR A 35 -20.44 -8.49 -11.14
N TRP A 36 -21.22 -9.38 -10.53
CA TRP A 36 -21.57 -9.28 -9.11
C TRP A 36 -20.34 -9.24 -8.19
N ASP A 37 -19.41 -10.17 -8.35
CA ASP A 37 -18.17 -10.24 -7.56
C ASP A 37 -17.29 -9.00 -7.73
N SER A 38 -17.20 -8.50 -8.96
CA SER A 38 -16.43 -7.32 -9.35
C SER A 38 -17.01 -6.06 -8.71
N GLU A 39 -18.33 -5.93 -8.65
CA GLU A 39 -19.02 -4.82 -7.97
C GLU A 39 -18.84 -4.89 -6.44
N ILE A 40 -18.84 -6.10 -5.85
CA ILE A 40 -18.52 -6.27 -4.42
C ILE A 40 -17.09 -5.82 -4.13
N LYS A 41 -16.11 -6.32 -4.90
CA LYS A 41 -14.69 -5.95 -4.74
C LYS A 41 -14.50 -4.44 -4.93
N ARG A 42 -15.04 -3.88 -6.01
CA ARG A 42 -14.88 -2.45 -6.35
C ARG A 42 -15.44 -1.54 -5.26
N ALA A 43 -16.63 -1.82 -4.74
CA ALA A 43 -17.22 -1.03 -3.65
C ALA A 43 -16.39 -1.10 -2.36
N GLN A 44 -15.80 -2.27 -2.04
CA GLN A 44 -14.90 -2.43 -0.90
C GLN A 44 -13.58 -1.66 -1.08
N VAL A 45 -12.94 -1.80 -2.25
CA VAL A 45 -11.70 -1.10 -2.60
C VAL A 45 -11.91 0.42 -2.55
N MET A 46 -13.01 0.91 -3.10
CA MET A 46 -13.36 2.34 -3.10
C MET A 46 -13.86 2.86 -1.74
N GLY A 47 -14.10 1.99 -0.74
CA GLY A 47 -14.60 2.42 0.58
C GLY A 47 -15.99 3.07 0.53
N LEU A 48 -16.87 2.58 -0.35
CA LEU A 48 -18.20 3.18 -0.59
C LEU A 48 -19.20 2.89 0.55
N PRO A 49 -20.29 3.67 0.70
CA PRO A 49 -21.28 3.44 1.76
C PRO A 49 -21.99 2.08 1.69
N GLY A 50 -22.02 1.45 0.51
CA GLY A 50 -22.68 0.17 0.30
C GLY A 50 -22.38 -0.40 -1.08
N TYR A 51 -23.16 -1.41 -1.48
CA TYR A 51 -22.99 -2.08 -2.76
C TYR A 51 -24.01 -1.58 -3.79
N PRO A 52 -23.61 -1.41 -5.06
CA PRO A 52 -24.54 -1.12 -6.15
C PRO A 52 -25.36 -2.35 -6.58
N VAL A 53 -25.17 -3.49 -5.90
CA VAL A 53 -25.81 -4.78 -6.13
C VAL A 53 -26.31 -5.42 -4.83
N PHE A 54 -27.32 -6.27 -4.90
CA PHE A 54 -27.77 -7.08 -3.77
C PHE A 54 -26.71 -8.11 -3.38
N THR A 55 -26.55 -8.36 -2.08
CA THR A 55 -25.55 -9.31 -1.55
C THR A 55 -26.09 -10.73 -1.38
N ARG A 56 -27.40 -10.94 -1.55
CA ARG A 56 -28.05 -12.25 -1.59
C ARG A 56 -28.63 -12.51 -2.97
N LYS A 57 -28.46 -13.74 -3.45
CA LYS A 57 -29.03 -14.18 -4.74
C LYS A 57 -30.56 -14.11 -4.74
N THR A 58 -31.23 -14.51 -3.64
CA THR A 58 -32.69 -14.47 -3.51
C THR A 58 -33.25 -13.04 -3.64
N HIS A 59 -32.55 -12.02 -3.13
CA HIS A 59 -32.95 -10.62 -3.33
C HIS A 59 -32.91 -10.20 -4.80
N THR A 60 -31.91 -10.69 -5.56
CA THR A 60 -31.85 -10.48 -7.01
C THR A 60 -33.02 -11.15 -7.72
N ASP A 61 -33.43 -12.34 -7.29
CA ASP A 61 -34.59 -13.05 -7.87
C ASP A 61 -35.90 -12.28 -7.61
N VAL A 62 -36.13 -11.84 -6.37
CA VAL A 62 -37.30 -11.00 -6.03
C VAL A 62 -37.31 -9.70 -6.83
N SER A 63 -36.15 -9.02 -6.91
CA SER A 63 -36.00 -7.81 -7.73
C SER A 63 -36.32 -8.06 -9.20
N TYR A 64 -35.88 -9.20 -9.76
CA TYR A 64 -36.18 -9.59 -11.13
C TYR A 64 -37.70 -9.73 -11.33
N LEU A 65 -38.39 -10.46 -10.45
CA LEU A 65 -39.84 -10.65 -10.55
C LEU A 65 -40.61 -9.32 -10.42
N ALA A 66 -40.20 -8.46 -9.48
CA ALA A 66 -40.80 -7.14 -9.33
C ALA A 66 -40.60 -6.25 -10.59
N CYS A 67 -39.39 -6.26 -11.16
CA CYS A 67 -39.08 -5.57 -12.41
C CYS A 67 -39.84 -6.16 -13.60
N ALA A 68 -40.01 -7.47 -13.66
CA ALA A 68 -40.76 -8.13 -14.72
C ALA A 68 -42.24 -7.76 -14.68
N ARG A 69 -42.86 -7.76 -13.49
CA ARG A 69 -44.23 -7.29 -13.30
C ARG A 69 -44.39 -5.83 -13.74
N LYS A 70 -43.44 -4.96 -13.40
CA LYS A 70 -43.44 -3.55 -13.84
C LYS A 70 -43.33 -3.41 -15.36
N LEU A 71 -42.45 -4.18 -15.99
CA LEU A 71 -42.30 -4.19 -17.45
C LEU A 71 -43.58 -4.65 -18.17
N LEU A 72 -44.27 -5.66 -17.65
CA LEU A 72 -45.53 -6.15 -18.19
C LEU A 72 -46.66 -5.12 -18.10
N SER A 73 -46.59 -4.14 -17.18
CA SER A 73 -47.54 -3.02 -17.12
C SER A 73 -47.13 -1.82 -17.99
N MET A 74 -45.99 -1.91 -18.69
CA MET A 74 -45.40 -0.83 -19.50
C MET A 74 -45.38 -1.17 -21.00
N THR A 75 -46.17 -2.16 -21.41
CA THR A 75 -46.15 -2.70 -22.79
C THR A 75 -46.71 -1.75 -23.84
N ASP A 76 -47.33 -0.65 -23.41
CA ASP A 76 -47.75 0.46 -24.26
C ASP A 76 -46.55 1.18 -24.91
N ARG A 77 -45.38 1.17 -24.25
CA ARG A 77 -44.16 1.88 -24.68
C ARG A 77 -42.89 1.04 -24.63
N ILE A 78 -42.91 -0.08 -23.93
CA ILE A 78 -41.75 -0.96 -23.78
C ILE A 78 -42.08 -2.34 -24.33
N TYR A 79 -41.15 -2.92 -25.08
CA TYR A 79 -41.20 -4.33 -25.42
C TYR A 79 -40.27 -5.12 -24.48
N PRO A 80 -40.81 -5.86 -23.49
CA PRO A 80 -39.99 -6.58 -22.52
C PRO A 80 -39.31 -7.80 -23.13
N GLN A 81 -38.02 -7.99 -22.79
CA GLN A 81 -37.24 -9.16 -23.18
C GLN A 81 -36.66 -9.81 -21.92
N PHE A 82 -37.22 -10.95 -21.51
CA PHE A 82 -36.86 -11.63 -20.26
C PHE A 82 -35.73 -12.63 -20.49
N ALA A 83 -34.50 -12.22 -20.18
CA ALA A 83 -33.32 -13.07 -20.28
C ALA A 83 -33.10 -13.83 -18.95
N THR A 84 -33.37 -15.14 -18.95
CA THR A 84 -33.20 -16.00 -17.77
C THR A 84 -33.08 -17.47 -18.17
N HIS A 85 -32.30 -18.23 -17.39
CA HIS A 85 -32.23 -19.69 -17.45
C HIS A 85 -32.89 -20.36 -16.25
N ASN A 86 -33.41 -19.58 -15.31
CA ASN A 86 -34.09 -20.09 -14.13
C ASN A 86 -35.56 -20.39 -14.48
N ALA A 87 -35.94 -21.67 -14.37
CA ALA A 87 -37.28 -22.13 -14.74
C ALA A 87 -38.38 -21.52 -13.86
N HIS A 88 -38.14 -21.35 -12.55
CA HIS A 88 -39.09 -20.68 -11.66
C HIS A 88 -39.34 -19.23 -12.11
N THR A 89 -38.29 -18.49 -12.44
CA THR A 89 -38.42 -17.12 -12.97
C THR A 89 -39.24 -17.09 -14.26
N ALA A 90 -39.00 -18.02 -15.19
CA ALA A 90 -39.76 -18.09 -16.44
C ALA A 90 -41.24 -18.45 -16.22
N ALA A 91 -41.52 -19.41 -15.34
CA ALA A 91 -42.88 -19.80 -14.95
C ALA A 91 -43.64 -18.65 -14.29
N ALA A 92 -43.00 -17.91 -13.38
CA ALA A 92 -43.62 -16.76 -12.74
C ALA A 92 -43.98 -15.65 -13.76
N ILE A 93 -43.12 -15.41 -14.77
CA ILE A 93 -43.40 -14.44 -15.83
C ILE A 93 -44.59 -14.87 -16.69
N LEU A 94 -44.64 -16.14 -17.07
CA LEU A 94 -45.79 -16.70 -17.81
C LEU A 94 -47.10 -16.52 -17.03
N ALA A 95 -47.06 -16.73 -15.71
CA ALA A 95 -48.23 -16.54 -14.84
C ALA A 95 -48.62 -15.07 -14.64
N MET A 96 -47.66 -14.14 -14.69
CA MET A 96 -47.91 -12.70 -14.53
C MET A 96 -48.33 -11.99 -15.83
N ALA A 97 -48.01 -12.55 -17.00
CA ALA A 97 -48.19 -11.87 -18.27
C ALA A 97 -49.68 -11.79 -18.67
N PRO A 98 -50.17 -10.59 -19.07
CA PRO A 98 -51.55 -10.44 -19.52
C PRO A 98 -51.79 -11.09 -20.89
N ASP A 99 -50.75 -11.12 -21.72
CA ASP A 99 -50.69 -11.76 -23.03
C ASP A 99 -49.25 -12.20 -23.31
N LYS A 100 -49.08 -13.25 -24.12
CA LYS A 100 -47.77 -13.84 -24.45
C LYS A 100 -47.10 -13.19 -25.65
N ASP A 101 -47.84 -12.42 -26.45
CA ASP A 101 -47.28 -11.68 -27.58
C ASP A 101 -46.71 -10.31 -27.19
N CYS A 102 -46.95 -9.85 -25.96
CA CYS A 102 -46.42 -8.57 -25.49
C CYS A 102 -44.94 -8.62 -25.06
N PHE A 103 -44.32 -9.80 -25.01
CA PHE A 103 -42.91 -9.98 -24.61
C PHE A 103 -42.20 -11.09 -25.43
N GLU A 104 -40.89 -11.24 -25.20
CA GLU A 104 -40.13 -12.45 -25.57
C GLU A 104 -39.23 -12.91 -24.42
N PHE A 105 -38.93 -14.20 -24.38
CA PHE A 105 -37.83 -14.73 -23.60
C PHE A 105 -36.50 -14.58 -24.34
N GLN A 106 -35.41 -14.64 -23.59
CA GLN A 106 -34.07 -14.74 -24.15
C GLN A 106 -33.21 -15.73 -23.39
N ARG A 107 -32.29 -16.34 -24.13
CA ARG A 107 -31.26 -17.25 -23.60
C ARG A 107 -29.94 -17.05 -24.31
N LEU A 108 -28.91 -17.69 -23.77
CA LEU A 108 -27.61 -17.77 -24.40
C LEU A 108 -27.54 -18.95 -25.36
N HIS A 109 -26.70 -18.83 -26.38
CA HIS A 109 -26.33 -19.98 -27.21
C HIS A 109 -25.53 -21.00 -26.40
N GLY A 110 -25.86 -22.29 -26.52
CA GLY A 110 -25.24 -23.39 -25.80
C GLY A 110 -25.73 -23.56 -24.36
N MET A 111 -26.70 -22.75 -23.91
CA MET A 111 -27.28 -22.85 -22.57
C MET A 111 -28.79 -22.54 -22.55
N GLY A 112 -29.56 -23.40 -21.90
CA GLY A 112 -31.00 -23.22 -21.69
C GLY A 112 -31.88 -23.59 -22.89
N GLU A 113 -31.34 -24.27 -23.90
CA GLU A 113 -32.06 -24.84 -25.04
C GLU A 113 -33.28 -25.65 -24.57
N THR A 114 -33.05 -26.61 -23.66
CA THR A 114 -34.08 -27.54 -23.19
C THR A 114 -35.24 -26.80 -22.53
N LEU A 115 -34.95 -25.86 -21.62
CA LEU A 115 -35.96 -25.05 -20.93
C LEU A 115 -36.79 -24.22 -21.93
N HIS A 116 -36.13 -23.46 -22.80
CA HIS A 116 -36.83 -22.53 -23.68
C HIS A 116 -37.53 -23.21 -24.84
N GLU A 117 -37.07 -24.37 -25.32
CA GLU A 117 -37.85 -25.19 -26.26
C GLU A 117 -39.09 -25.81 -25.62
N ALA A 118 -39.01 -26.24 -24.36
CA ALA A 118 -40.17 -26.70 -23.61
C ALA A 118 -41.20 -25.58 -23.46
N ILE A 119 -40.77 -24.38 -23.05
CA ILE A 119 -41.66 -23.21 -22.94
C ILE A 119 -42.23 -22.81 -24.31
N ARG A 120 -41.42 -22.76 -25.38
CA ARG A 120 -41.89 -22.40 -26.72
C ARG A 120 -42.96 -23.38 -27.23
N LYS A 121 -42.75 -24.69 -27.06
CA LYS A 121 -43.70 -25.72 -27.49
C LYS A 121 -44.97 -25.77 -26.63
N GLY A 122 -44.84 -25.60 -25.31
CA GLY A 122 -45.95 -25.67 -24.38
C GLY A 122 -46.80 -24.40 -24.33
N GLU A 123 -46.16 -23.24 -24.39
CA GLU A 123 -46.81 -21.95 -24.11
C GLU A 123 -46.96 -21.03 -25.32
N GLY A 124 -46.29 -21.33 -26.44
CA GLY A 124 -46.34 -20.53 -27.68
C GLY A 124 -45.51 -19.24 -27.66
N THR A 125 -44.69 -19.01 -26.63
CA THR A 125 -43.88 -17.79 -26.52
C THR A 125 -42.70 -17.75 -27.49
N ARG A 126 -42.16 -16.56 -27.78
CA ARG A 126 -40.92 -16.39 -28.56
C ARG A 126 -39.69 -16.44 -27.64
N CYS A 127 -38.59 -16.99 -28.15
CA CYS A 127 -37.29 -16.95 -27.47
C CYS A 127 -36.18 -16.50 -28.44
N ARG A 128 -35.46 -15.42 -28.09
CA ARG A 128 -34.31 -14.94 -28.86
C ARG A 128 -33.00 -15.44 -28.25
N ILE A 129 -32.11 -15.94 -29.11
CA ILE A 129 -30.81 -16.45 -28.72
C ILE A 129 -29.78 -15.32 -28.79
N TYR A 130 -29.08 -15.08 -27.68
CA TYR A 130 -27.87 -14.27 -27.66
C TYR A 130 -26.67 -15.16 -28.02
N ALA A 131 -26.12 -14.95 -29.22
CA ALA A 131 -25.09 -15.79 -29.81
C ALA A 131 -23.75 -15.02 -29.93
N PRO A 132 -22.77 -15.28 -29.05
CA PRO A 132 -21.42 -14.76 -29.22
C PRO A 132 -20.78 -15.28 -30.52
N VAL A 133 -20.11 -14.40 -31.26
CA VAL A 133 -19.40 -14.73 -32.50
C VAL A 133 -18.03 -14.06 -32.44
N GLY A 134 -16.95 -14.83 -32.61
CA GLY A 134 -15.58 -14.32 -32.53
C GLY A 134 -14.55 -15.43 -32.76
N GLN A 135 -13.28 -15.05 -32.80
CA GLN A 135 -12.18 -16.03 -32.86
C GLN A 135 -12.01 -16.73 -31.51
N HIS A 136 -11.38 -17.91 -31.50
CA HIS A 136 -11.15 -18.67 -30.26
C HIS A 136 -10.45 -17.84 -29.18
N SER A 137 -9.43 -17.05 -29.54
CA SER A 137 -8.69 -16.18 -28.61
C SER A 137 -9.59 -15.19 -27.86
N ASP A 138 -10.57 -14.61 -28.56
CA ASP A 138 -11.44 -13.56 -28.02
C ASP A 138 -12.56 -14.16 -27.18
N LEU A 139 -13.04 -15.35 -27.57
CA LEU A 139 -14.08 -16.08 -26.86
C LEU A 139 -13.58 -16.71 -25.55
N LEU A 140 -12.29 -17.05 -25.44
CA LEU A 140 -11.72 -17.61 -24.20
C LEU A 140 -11.77 -16.61 -23.04
N ALA A 141 -11.43 -15.34 -23.28
CA ALA A 141 -11.55 -14.27 -22.27
C ALA A 141 -13.01 -14.10 -21.80
N TYR A 142 -13.96 -14.35 -22.69
CA TYR A 142 -15.38 -14.31 -22.40
C TYR A 142 -15.91 -15.57 -21.68
N LEU A 143 -15.30 -16.73 -21.94
CA LEU A 143 -15.77 -18.04 -21.48
C LEU A 143 -15.71 -18.20 -19.97
N VAL A 144 -14.65 -17.77 -19.29
CA VAL A 144 -14.50 -17.92 -17.82
C VAL A 144 -15.66 -17.24 -17.09
N ARG A 145 -15.96 -15.98 -17.47
CA ARG A 145 -17.11 -15.26 -16.89
C ARG A 145 -18.42 -15.99 -17.18
N ARG A 146 -18.57 -16.53 -18.39
CA ARG A 146 -19.79 -17.26 -18.76
C ARG A 146 -19.99 -18.56 -17.98
N LEU A 147 -18.89 -19.25 -17.67
CA LEU A 147 -18.90 -20.42 -16.81
C LEU A 147 -19.31 -20.03 -15.38
N LEU A 148 -18.80 -18.93 -14.82
CA LEU A 148 -19.18 -18.46 -13.48
C LEU A 148 -20.67 -18.08 -13.40
N GLU A 149 -21.23 -17.43 -14.42
CA GLU A 149 -22.66 -17.05 -14.44
C GLU A 149 -23.60 -18.25 -14.24
N ASN A 150 -23.24 -19.44 -14.73
CA ASN A 150 -24.09 -20.63 -14.70
C ASN A 150 -23.53 -21.77 -13.83
N GLY A 151 -22.29 -21.68 -13.40
CA GLY A 151 -21.56 -22.71 -12.65
C GLY A 151 -21.28 -22.37 -11.19
N ALA A 152 -21.61 -21.15 -10.71
CA ALA A 152 -21.56 -20.85 -9.28
C ALA A 152 -22.56 -21.74 -8.50
N ASN A 153 -22.22 -22.16 -7.27
CA ASN A 153 -23.05 -23.06 -6.46
C ASN A 153 -24.50 -22.57 -6.28
N SER A 154 -24.72 -21.26 -6.25
CA SER A 154 -26.06 -20.66 -6.14
C SER A 154 -26.80 -20.50 -7.48
N SER A 155 -26.19 -20.93 -8.59
CA SER A 155 -26.79 -20.85 -9.92
C SER A 155 -27.79 -21.97 -10.12
N PHE A 156 -28.92 -21.65 -10.76
CA PHE A 156 -29.97 -22.61 -11.07
C PHE A 156 -29.45 -23.75 -11.97
N VAL A 157 -28.56 -23.43 -12.91
CA VAL A 157 -28.01 -24.42 -13.85
C VAL A 157 -27.10 -25.42 -13.13
N HIS A 158 -26.38 -24.99 -12.08
CA HIS A 158 -25.63 -25.90 -11.21
C HIS A 158 -26.57 -26.75 -10.36
N GLN A 159 -27.60 -26.16 -9.75
CA GLN A 159 -28.52 -26.87 -8.86
C GLN A 159 -29.38 -27.92 -9.59
N ILE A 160 -29.77 -27.68 -10.86
CA ILE A 160 -30.61 -28.63 -11.61
C ILE A 160 -29.85 -29.88 -12.10
N VAL A 161 -28.53 -29.82 -12.16
CA VAL A 161 -27.68 -30.99 -12.48
C VAL A 161 -27.13 -31.66 -11.23
N ASP A 162 -27.39 -31.09 -10.05
CA ASP A 162 -27.02 -31.63 -8.76
C ASP A 162 -28.14 -32.56 -8.27
N GLU A 163 -27.89 -33.88 -8.32
CA GLU A 163 -28.87 -34.91 -7.94
C GLU A 163 -29.21 -34.87 -6.44
N ASP A 164 -28.42 -34.17 -5.61
CA ASP A 164 -28.66 -34.02 -4.18
C ASP A 164 -29.63 -32.88 -3.84
N VAL A 165 -30.01 -32.01 -4.80
CA VAL A 165 -30.93 -30.89 -4.57
C VAL A 165 -32.36 -31.26 -5.01
N PRO A 166 -33.34 -31.32 -4.09
CA PRO A 166 -34.72 -31.65 -4.44
C PRO A 166 -35.36 -30.63 -5.40
N PRO A 167 -36.19 -31.08 -6.37
CA PRO A 167 -36.92 -30.17 -7.26
C PRO A 167 -37.76 -29.11 -6.54
N GLU A 168 -38.31 -29.44 -5.36
CA GLU A 168 -39.09 -28.51 -4.53
C GLU A 168 -38.23 -27.35 -4.00
N GLU A 169 -36.95 -27.60 -3.73
CA GLU A 169 -36.01 -26.57 -3.31
C GLU A 169 -35.66 -25.65 -4.48
N ILE A 170 -35.44 -26.22 -5.67
CA ILE A 170 -35.18 -25.48 -6.91
C ILE A 170 -36.39 -24.61 -7.32
N ALA A 171 -37.60 -25.12 -7.11
CA ALA A 171 -38.86 -24.46 -7.42
C ALA A 171 -39.39 -23.56 -6.29
N ARG A 172 -38.63 -23.38 -5.20
CA ARG A 172 -39.07 -22.58 -4.06
C ARG A 172 -39.28 -21.12 -4.45
N ASP A 173 -40.38 -20.53 -3.98
CA ASP A 173 -40.69 -19.12 -4.21
C ASP A 173 -39.65 -18.21 -3.52
N PRO A 174 -38.88 -17.40 -4.28
CA PRO A 174 -37.91 -16.48 -3.70
C PRO A 174 -38.57 -15.39 -2.83
N ILE A 175 -39.85 -15.06 -3.06
CA ILE A 175 -40.57 -14.08 -2.23
C ILE A 175 -40.82 -14.67 -0.85
N ALA A 176 -41.37 -15.89 -0.77
CA ALA A 176 -41.53 -16.60 0.49
C ALA A 176 -40.19 -16.74 1.25
N SER A 177 -39.12 -17.11 0.55
CA SER A 177 -37.78 -17.20 1.14
C SER A 177 -37.32 -15.88 1.76
N VAL A 178 -37.52 -14.75 1.09
CA VAL A 178 -37.15 -13.42 1.63
C VAL A 178 -38.05 -12.98 2.77
N LEU A 179 -39.35 -13.32 2.73
CA LEU A 179 -40.27 -13.05 3.85
C LEU A 179 -39.90 -13.84 5.11
N GLU A 180 -39.38 -15.05 4.96
CA GLU A 180 -38.88 -15.87 6.08
C GLU A 180 -37.53 -15.36 6.61
N THR A 181 -36.56 -15.11 5.73
CA THR A 181 -35.18 -14.74 6.16
C THR A 181 -35.02 -13.25 6.48
N GLY A 182 -35.99 -12.43 6.09
CA GLY A 182 -35.93 -10.97 6.13
C GLY A 182 -35.04 -10.37 5.05
N ALA A 183 -35.09 -9.05 4.92
CA ALA A 183 -34.32 -8.27 3.93
C ALA A 183 -32.84 -8.04 4.31
N ALA A 184 -32.30 -8.81 5.26
CA ALA A 184 -30.95 -8.61 5.78
C ALA A 184 -29.89 -8.89 4.70
N PRO A 185 -28.76 -8.15 4.66
CA PRO A 185 -27.66 -8.45 3.75
C PRO A 185 -27.05 -9.84 4.05
N ASN A 186 -26.24 -10.36 3.13
CA ASN A 186 -25.49 -11.58 3.37
C ASN A 186 -24.43 -11.36 4.47
N PRO A 187 -24.46 -12.09 5.60
CA PRO A 187 -23.53 -11.88 6.71
C PRO A 187 -22.08 -12.26 6.37
N ALA A 188 -21.85 -13.09 5.34
CA ALA A 188 -20.51 -13.47 4.90
C ALA A 188 -19.83 -12.36 4.08
N ILE A 189 -20.57 -11.35 3.64
CA ILE A 189 -20.04 -10.26 2.81
C ILE A 189 -19.95 -9.00 3.66
N ARG A 190 -18.73 -8.69 4.10
CA ARG A 190 -18.44 -7.51 4.92
C ARG A 190 -18.63 -6.25 4.12
N ARG A 191 -19.44 -5.31 4.62
CA ARG A 191 -19.61 -3.98 4.03
C ARG A 191 -18.25 -3.29 3.87
N PRO A 192 -18.09 -2.34 2.93
CA PRO A 192 -16.83 -1.63 2.73
C PRO A 192 -16.25 -1.01 4.02
N ALA A 193 -17.09 -0.42 4.87
CA ALA A 193 -16.67 0.16 6.17
C ALA A 193 -16.18 -0.89 7.20
N ASP A 194 -16.55 -2.16 7.01
CA ASP A 194 -16.35 -3.26 7.96
C ASP A 194 -15.25 -4.25 7.52
N VAL A 195 -14.55 -3.97 6.41
CA VAL A 195 -13.51 -4.86 5.84
C VAL A 195 -12.47 -5.25 6.91
N PHE A 196 -12.04 -4.30 7.74
CA PHE A 196 -10.99 -4.49 8.75
C PHE A 196 -11.50 -4.73 10.18
N LYS A 197 -12.81 -4.95 10.39
CA LYS A 197 -13.34 -5.27 11.72
C LYS A 197 -12.93 -6.69 12.19
N PRO A 198 -12.88 -6.98 13.50
CA PRO A 198 -13.14 -6.09 14.63
C PRO A 198 -11.99 -5.13 14.95
N ASP A 199 -10.83 -5.25 14.29
CA ASP A 199 -9.62 -4.50 14.66
C ASP A 199 -9.79 -2.99 14.49
N ARG A 200 -10.37 -2.56 13.36
CA ARG A 200 -10.62 -1.13 13.09
C ARG A 200 -11.74 -0.91 12.05
N ALA A 201 -12.22 0.33 11.97
CA ALA A 201 -13.03 0.78 10.84
C ALA A 201 -12.15 1.04 9.60
N ASN A 202 -12.73 0.85 8.41
CA ASN A 202 -12.12 1.28 7.14
C ASN A 202 -12.42 2.76 6.87
N SER A 203 -11.48 3.46 6.25
CA SER A 203 -11.67 4.83 5.77
C SER A 203 -12.80 4.91 4.72
N ARG A 204 -13.58 6.01 4.76
CA ARG A 204 -14.65 6.27 3.79
C ARG A 204 -14.14 6.94 2.51
N GLY A 205 -14.44 6.36 1.35
CA GLY A 205 -14.16 6.99 0.06
C GLY A 205 -15.27 7.89 -0.46
N ARG A 206 -15.19 8.20 -1.76
CA ARG A 206 -16.22 8.92 -2.51
C ARG A 206 -16.40 8.30 -3.89
N ASP A 207 -17.65 8.20 -4.35
CA ASP A 207 -17.94 7.72 -5.70
C ASP A 207 -17.90 8.89 -6.70
N PHE A 208 -16.71 9.19 -7.20
CA PHE A 208 -16.55 10.19 -8.26
C PHE A 208 -17.04 9.70 -9.64
N THR A 209 -17.59 8.47 -9.72
CA THR A 209 -18.19 7.92 -10.95
C THR A 209 -19.70 8.07 -10.98
N ASP A 210 -20.33 8.44 -9.85
CA ASP A 210 -21.73 8.84 -9.79
C ASP A 210 -21.84 10.36 -9.97
N PRO A 211 -22.60 10.87 -10.97
CA PRO A 211 -22.69 12.30 -11.22
C PRO A 211 -23.30 13.13 -10.08
N LEU A 212 -24.16 12.55 -9.23
CA LEU A 212 -24.75 13.27 -8.11
C LEU A 212 -23.76 13.37 -6.95
N ASP A 213 -23.04 12.29 -6.67
CA ASP A 213 -21.98 12.29 -5.66
C ASP A 213 -20.83 13.22 -6.08
N LEU A 214 -20.43 13.21 -7.37
CA LEU A 214 -19.43 14.13 -7.91
C LEU A 214 -19.87 15.59 -7.76
N ALA A 215 -21.10 15.93 -8.15
CA ALA A 215 -21.61 17.30 -8.02
C ALA A 215 -21.65 17.76 -6.55
N ALA A 216 -22.03 16.87 -5.62
CA ALA A 216 -22.02 17.17 -4.19
C ALA A 216 -20.61 17.40 -3.66
N MET A 217 -19.64 16.59 -4.10
CA MET A 217 -18.23 16.78 -3.75
C MET A 217 -17.67 18.08 -4.31
N GLU A 218 -17.94 18.41 -5.58
CA GLU A 218 -17.50 19.65 -6.20
C GLU A 218 -18.07 20.87 -5.46
N ALA A 219 -19.35 20.83 -5.08
CA ALA A 219 -19.98 21.88 -4.30
C ALA A 219 -19.32 22.04 -2.91
N ALA A 220 -18.95 20.94 -2.25
CA ALA A 220 -18.25 20.96 -0.97
C ALA A 220 -16.77 21.38 -1.08
N ARG A 221 -16.14 21.11 -2.23
CA ARG A 221 -14.75 21.52 -2.55
C ARG A 221 -14.66 22.99 -2.99
N ALA A 222 -15.70 23.52 -3.64
CA ALA A 222 -15.72 24.85 -4.23
C ALA A 222 -15.27 26.00 -3.31
N PRO A 223 -15.62 26.05 -2.01
CA PRO A 223 -15.15 27.12 -1.11
C PRO A 223 -13.64 27.15 -0.91
N PHE A 224 -12.95 26.04 -1.19
CA PHE A 224 -11.52 25.87 -1.00
C PHE A 224 -10.71 25.94 -2.31
N MET A 225 -11.39 26.05 -3.46
CA MET A 225 -10.72 26.31 -4.73
C MET A 225 -10.25 27.77 -4.81
N ALA A 226 -9.50 28.11 -5.86
CA ALA A 226 -9.02 29.48 -6.07
C ALA A 226 -10.20 30.48 -6.01
N PRO A 227 -10.05 31.64 -5.34
CA PRO A 227 -8.81 32.22 -4.81
C PRO A 227 -8.57 31.95 -3.31
N HIS A 228 -9.17 30.92 -2.70
CA HIS A 228 -8.95 30.61 -1.28
C HIS A 228 -7.46 30.38 -0.98
N GLN A 229 -6.99 30.87 0.17
CA GLN A 229 -5.59 30.80 0.58
C GLN A 229 -5.41 30.26 1.99
N TRP A 230 -4.47 29.32 2.16
CA TRP A 230 -4.07 28.79 3.47
C TRP A 230 -2.79 29.44 3.99
N GLN A 231 -2.43 29.11 5.23
CA GLN A 231 -1.21 29.58 5.88
C GLN A 231 -0.50 28.41 6.56
N ALA A 232 0.81 28.29 6.34
CA ALA A 232 1.68 27.41 7.12
C ALA A 232 2.65 28.25 7.93
N ARG A 233 2.76 27.97 9.23
CA ARG A 233 3.61 28.71 10.18
C ARG A 233 4.18 27.75 11.22
N PRO A 234 5.35 28.05 11.81
CA PRO A 234 5.86 27.26 12.92
C PRO A 234 4.88 27.31 14.09
N THR A 235 4.55 26.17 14.70
CA THR A 235 3.58 26.08 15.82
C THR A 235 4.30 25.88 17.16
N VAL A 236 5.28 26.75 17.44
CA VAL A 236 6.06 26.68 18.69
C VAL A 236 5.32 27.41 19.83
N PRO A 237 5.06 26.75 20.98
CA PRO A 237 4.33 27.37 22.08
C PRO A 237 4.95 28.70 22.53
N GLY A 238 4.11 29.74 22.64
CA GLY A 238 4.53 31.07 23.11
C GLY A 238 5.36 31.89 22.11
N ARG A 239 5.56 31.42 20.87
CA ARG A 239 6.31 32.14 19.82
C ARG A 239 5.43 32.41 18.61
N ALA A 240 5.58 33.60 18.04
CA ALA A 240 4.97 33.96 16.76
C ALA A 240 5.96 33.69 15.62
N ALA A 241 5.44 33.42 14.42
CA ALA A 241 6.26 33.31 13.22
C ALA A 241 7.03 34.62 12.97
N PHE A 242 8.26 34.50 12.48
CA PHE A 242 9.16 35.62 12.21
C PHE A 242 9.47 35.72 10.70
N GLY A 243 9.71 36.94 10.21
CA GLY A 243 10.10 37.20 8.82
C GLY A 243 8.93 37.42 7.86
N ASP A 244 9.26 37.72 6.60
CA ASP A 244 8.30 37.82 5.51
C ASP A 244 8.07 36.42 4.93
N GLY A 245 6.86 35.89 5.06
CA GLY A 245 6.50 34.59 4.48
C GLY A 245 6.55 34.62 2.94
N TYR A 246 6.59 33.44 2.31
CA TYR A 246 6.64 33.29 0.86
C TYR A 246 5.37 32.61 0.31
N PRO A 247 5.00 32.87 -0.95
CA PRO A 247 3.83 32.24 -1.56
C PRO A 247 4.10 30.77 -1.90
N VAL A 248 3.12 29.91 -1.61
CA VAL A 248 3.05 28.54 -2.12
C VAL A 248 2.14 28.56 -3.35
N THR A 249 2.65 28.09 -4.48
CA THR A 249 2.02 28.22 -5.80
C THR A 249 1.51 26.88 -6.33
N ASN A 250 0.45 26.93 -7.13
CA ASN A 250 -0.10 25.74 -7.76
C ASN A 250 0.80 25.26 -8.90
N PRO A 251 1.27 23.99 -8.90
CA PRO A 251 2.17 23.49 -9.93
C PRO A 251 1.49 23.34 -11.30
N ALA A 252 0.16 23.21 -11.36
CA ALA A 252 -0.58 23.04 -12.62
C ALA A 252 -1.03 24.37 -13.24
N VAL A 253 -1.34 25.37 -12.41
CA VAL A 253 -2.02 26.61 -12.85
C VAL A 253 -1.17 27.84 -12.50
N PRO A 254 -0.42 28.40 -13.46
CA PRO A 254 0.37 29.60 -13.23
C PRO A 254 -0.46 30.76 -12.69
N GLY A 255 0.05 31.43 -11.65
CA GLY A 255 -0.62 32.56 -11.00
C GLY A 255 -1.63 32.18 -9.92
N ASP A 256 -2.02 30.91 -9.77
CA ASP A 256 -2.79 30.46 -8.62
C ASP A 256 -1.88 30.35 -7.38
N THR A 257 -2.02 31.29 -6.45
CA THR A 257 -1.37 31.24 -5.14
C THR A 257 -2.26 30.47 -4.17
N VAL A 258 -1.78 29.31 -3.74
CA VAL A 258 -2.49 28.40 -2.84
C VAL A 258 -2.47 28.93 -1.40
N GLY A 259 -1.41 29.64 -1.01
CA GLY A 259 -1.29 30.18 0.33
C GLY A 259 0.07 30.81 0.60
N GLY A 260 0.36 31.06 1.88
CA GLY A 260 1.66 31.56 2.33
C GLY A 260 2.31 30.63 3.35
N CYS A 261 3.63 30.51 3.31
CA CYS A 261 4.42 29.74 4.28
C CYS A 261 5.41 30.65 4.99
N PHE A 262 5.63 30.38 6.28
CA PHE A 262 6.68 30.98 7.10
C PHE A 262 7.57 29.85 7.59
N ASP A 263 8.86 29.96 7.34
CA ASP A 263 9.82 28.95 7.78
C ASP A 263 10.12 29.06 9.26
N ALA A 264 10.41 27.92 9.87
CA ALA A 264 10.94 27.85 11.21
C ALA A 264 12.37 28.37 11.23
N THR A 265 12.68 29.25 12.17
CA THR A 265 14.07 29.66 12.41
C THR A 265 14.79 28.60 13.25
N ARG A 266 16.12 28.66 13.28
CA ARG A 266 16.93 27.83 14.18
C ARG A 266 16.48 27.93 15.64
N ASP A 267 16.14 29.14 16.10
CA ASP A 267 15.69 29.37 17.47
C ASP A 267 14.31 28.75 17.73
N ASP A 268 13.44 28.71 16.71
CA ASP A 268 12.15 28.02 16.81
C ASP A 268 12.33 26.51 16.91
N VAL A 269 13.26 25.92 16.15
CA VAL A 269 13.58 24.48 16.24
C VAL A 269 14.09 24.11 17.64
N ILE A 270 14.97 24.93 18.22
CA ILE A 270 15.51 24.72 19.57
C ILE A 270 14.39 24.85 20.61
N ALA A 271 13.59 25.93 20.55
CA ALA A 271 12.49 26.15 21.48
C ALA A 271 11.40 25.08 21.40
N ALA A 272 11.11 24.57 20.20
CA ALA A 272 10.18 23.47 19.99
C ALA A 272 10.69 22.18 20.64
N HIS A 273 11.97 21.87 20.47
CA HIS A 273 12.60 20.71 21.11
C HIS A 273 12.53 20.78 22.65
N ASP A 274 12.80 21.96 23.23
CA ASP A 274 12.72 22.14 24.68
C ASP A 274 11.29 21.97 25.20
N ALA A 275 10.30 22.56 24.51
CA ALA A 275 8.88 22.38 24.84
C ALA A 275 8.42 20.92 24.70
N ALA A 276 8.87 20.23 23.65
CA ALA A 276 8.60 18.80 23.43
C ALA A 276 9.16 17.93 24.56
N ARG A 277 10.37 18.22 25.03
CA ARG A 277 10.98 17.49 26.15
C ARG A 277 10.22 17.69 27.45
N GLU A 278 9.73 18.90 27.70
CA GLU A 278 8.92 19.21 28.89
C GLU A 278 7.57 18.49 28.87
N ALA A 279 6.88 18.49 27.72
CA ALA A 279 5.53 17.93 27.59
C ALA A 279 5.48 16.39 27.43
N GLN A 280 6.57 15.75 26.99
CA GLN A 280 6.55 14.34 26.59
C GLN A 280 6.15 13.39 27.73
N GLY A 281 6.61 13.63 28.96
CA GLY A 281 6.33 12.74 30.10
C GLY A 281 4.85 12.66 30.45
N GLU A 282 4.15 13.79 30.45
CA GLU A 282 2.70 13.83 30.69
C GLU A 282 1.92 13.17 29.55
N TRP A 283 2.38 13.33 28.31
CA TRP A 283 1.79 12.68 27.14
C TRP A 283 1.93 11.16 27.18
N GLU A 284 3.09 10.65 27.58
CA GLU A 284 3.28 9.22 27.79
C GLU A 284 2.37 8.67 28.91
N ALA A 285 2.25 9.41 30.01
CA ALA A 285 1.45 9.04 31.18
C ALA A 285 -0.06 8.90 30.88
N LEU A 286 -0.57 9.54 29.82
CA LEU A 286 -1.96 9.40 29.36
C LEU A 286 -2.31 7.94 28.96
N GLY A 287 -1.31 7.17 28.54
CA GLY A 287 -1.48 5.77 28.11
C GLY A 287 -2.06 5.61 26.70
N ALA A 288 -1.78 4.47 26.06
CA ALA A 288 -2.01 4.23 24.65
C ALA A 288 -3.49 4.28 24.25
N ARG A 289 -4.41 3.89 25.15
CA ARG A 289 -5.85 3.91 24.87
C ARG A 289 -6.40 5.32 24.69
N GLN A 290 -6.00 6.24 25.57
CA GLN A 290 -6.45 7.63 25.51
C GLN A 290 -5.79 8.36 24.32
N ARG A 291 -4.49 8.14 24.09
CA ARG A 291 -3.84 8.65 22.87
C ARG A 291 -4.47 8.08 21.59
N GLY A 292 -4.83 6.79 21.59
CA GLY A 292 -5.53 6.16 20.47
C GLY A 292 -6.93 6.73 20.24
N ALA A 293 -7.65 7.13 21.29
CA ALA A 293 -8.91 7.85 21.17
C ALA A 293 -8.74 9.22 20.49
N ILE A 294 -7.72 9.98 20.89
CA ILE A 294 -7.37 11.27 20.25
C ILE A 294 -7.08 11.09 18.75
N LEU A 295 -6.33 10.05 18.38
CA LEU A 295 -6.09 9.74 16.96
C LEU A 295 -7.37 9.36 16.20
N SER A 296 -8.29 8.66 16.87
CA SER A 296 -9.60 8.31 16.28
C SER A 296 -10.47 9.56 16.08
N ASP A 297 -10.42 10.52 17.01
CA ASP A 297 -11.10 11.82 16.87
C ASP A 297 -10.47 12.64 15.72
N ALA A 298 -9.14 12.60 15.56
CA ALA A 298 -8.46 13.21 14.43
C ALA A 298 -8.89 12.59 13.09
N ALA A 299 -9.06 11.26 13.03
CA ALA A 299 -9.55 10.57 11.85
C ALA A 299 -10.97 11.05 11.46
N ALA A 300 -11.85 11.22 12.45
CA ALA A 300 -13.19 11.77 12.24
C ALA A 300 -13.15 13.23 11.74
N LEU A 301 -12.21 14.05 12.23
CA LEU A 301 -11.99 15.40 11.71
C LEU A 301 -11.47 15.38 10.27
N TYR A 302 -10.58 14.45 9.92
CA TYR A 302 -10.09 14.32 8.54
C TYR A 302 -11.22 13.91 7.59
N GLU A 303 -12.09 12.98 8.00
CA GLU A 303 -13.27 12.61 7.20
C GLU A 303 -14.26 13.76 7.03
N LYS A 304 -14.39 14.63 8.04
CA LYS A 304 -15.26 15.81 8.02
C LYS A 304 -14.72 16.91 7.10
N HIS A 305 -13.40 17.03 6.99
CA HIS A 305 -12.69 18.03 6.18
C HIS A 305 -12.11 17.44 4.88
N ALA A 306 -12.60 16.28 4.43
CA ALA A 306 -12.03 15.56 3.29
C ALA A 306 -12.00 16.39 2.01
N GLU A 307 -13.08 17.13 1.71
CA GLU A 307 -13.19 17.95 0.50
C GLU A 307 -12.26 19.19 0.53
N GLU A 308 -11.95 19.71 1.71
CA GLU A 308 -10.90 20.73 1.90
C GLU A 308 -9.52 20.14 1.58
N PHE A 309 -9.24 18.93 2.09
CA PHE A 309 -8.01 18.21 1.76
C PHE A 309 -7.92 17.85 0.27
N PHE A 310 -9.02 17.55 -0.40
CA PHE A 310 -9.01 17.31 -1.85
C PHE A 310 -8.62 18.56 -2.64
N ALA A 311 -9.06 19.75 -2.20
CA ALA A 311 -8.64 21.01 -2.80
C ALA A 311 -7.14 21.27 -2.58
N LEU A 312 -6.63 21.06 -1.36
CA LEU A 312 -5.20 21.17 -1.06
C LEU A 312 -4.36 20.17 -1.87
N CYS A 313 -4.76 18.90 -1.96
CA CYS A 313 -4.05 17.89 -2.74
C CYS A 313 -3.93 18.29 -4.21
N ALA A 314 -5.00 18.80 -4.81
CA ALA A 314 -5.00 19.23 -6.21
C ALA A 314 -4.18 20.51 -6.42
N ARG A 315 -4.40 21.54 -5.59
CA ARG A 315 -3.80 22.87 -5.77
C ARG A 315 -2.36 22.95 -5.28
N GLU A 316 -2.01 22.32 -4.18
CA GLU A 316 -0.66 22.38 -3.60
C GLU A 316 0.25 21.28 -4.17
N ALA A 317 -0.25 20.04 -4.24
CA ALA A 317 0.57 18.87 -4.58
C ALA A 317 0.34 18.31 -5.99
N GLY A 318 -0.55 18.95 -6.78
CA GLY A 318 -0.81 18.54 -8.17
C GLY A 318 -1.54 17.20 -8.33
N LYS A 319 -2.27 16.72 -7.30
CA LYS A 319 -2.91 15.40 -7.30
C LYS A 319 -4.31 15.40 -7.91
N THR A 320 -4.58 14.44 -8.79
CA THR A 320 -5.93 14.20 -9.33
C THR A 320 -6.92 13.88 -8.22
N LEU A 321 -8.23 14.03 -8.49
CA LEU A 321 -9.27 13.73 -7.50
C LEU A 321 -9.18 12.29 -6.95
N ALA A 322 -8.89 11.31 -7.81
CA ALA A 322 -8.73 9.92 -7.39
C ALA A 322 -7.54 9.75 -6.43
N ASP A 323 -6.41 10.40 -6.73
CA ASP A 323 -5.23 10.41 -5.86
C ASP A 323 -5.49 11.12 -4.53
N ALA A 324 -6.23 12.23 -4.55
CA ALA A 324 -6.60 12.99 -3.37
C ALA A 324 -7.53 12.19 -2.43
N ILE A 325 -8.49 11.43 -2.99
CA ILE A 325 -9.34 10.53 -2.20
C ILE A 325 -8.49 9.44 -1.56
N ALA A 326 -7.58 8.83 -2.30
CA ALA A 326 -6.69 7.79 -1.78
C ALA A 326 -5.76 8.31 -0.67
N GLU A 327 -5.19 9.51 -0.85
CA GLU A 327 -4.34 10.21 0.12
C GLU A 327 -5.04 10.39 1.48
N VAL A 328 -6.23 11.00 1.47
CA VAL A 328 -6.99 11.27 2.70
C VAL A 328 -7.39 9.96 3.38
N ARG A 329 -7.81 8.96 2.60
CA ARG A 329 -8.15 7.63 3.11
C ARG A 329 -6.97 6.95 3.79
N GLU A 330 -5.79 7.01 3.17
CA GLU A 330 -4.57 6.42 3.73
C GLU A 330 -4.16 7.10 5.04
N ALA A 331 -4.27 8.43 5.13
CA ALA A 331 -4.05 9.18 6.38
C ALA A 331 -4.99 8.73 7.50
N ILE A 332 -6.29 8.58 7.20
CA ILE A 332 -7.31 8.08 8.14
C ILE A 332 -7.02 6.63 8.54
N ASP A 333 -6.63 5.79 7.59
CA ASP A 333 -6.32 4.39 7.86
C ASP A 333 -5.10 4.25 8.77
N PHE A 334 -4.06 5.10 8.65
CA PHE A 334 -2.96 5.15 9.61
C PHE A 334 -3.42 5.52 11.02
N LEU A 335 -4.26 6.55 11.16
CA LEU A 335 -4.79 6.98 12.45
C LEU A 335 -5.57 5.85 13.14
N HIS A 336 -6.50 5.22 12.42
CA HIS A 336 -7.27 4.09 12.94
C HIS A 336 -6.40 2.86 13.25
N TYR A 337 -5.48 2.51 12.35
CA TYR A 337 -4.63 1.33 12.51
C TYR A 337 -3.70 1.48 13.71
N TYR A 338 -2.98 2.60 13.82
CA TYR A 338 -2.06 2.79 14.93
C TYR A 338 -2.77 2.97 16.27
N ALA A 339 -3.95 3.60 16.30
CA ALA A 339 -4.79 3.63 17.50
C ALA A 339 -5.15 2.20 17.98
N ALA A 340 -5.49 1.30 17.06
CA ALA A 340 -5.83 -0.09 17.38
C ALA A 340 -4.61 -0.93 17.83
N GLN A 341 -3.42 -0.69 17.25
CA GLN A 341 -2.20 -1.44 17.58
C GLN A 341 -1.53 -0.97 18.87
N ALA A 342 -1.62 0.32 19.21
CA ALA A 342 -0.83 0.92 20.29
C ALA A 342 -0.94 0.25 21.67
N PRO A 343 -2.13 -0.22 22.14
CA PRO A 343 -2.24 -0.90 23.43
C PRO A 343 -1.40 -2.17 23.54
N LYS A 344 -1.25 -2.93 22.44
CA LYS A 344 -0.42 -4.14 22.42
C LYS A 344 1.07 -3.81 22.52
N THR A 345 1.48 -2.71 21.89
CA THR A 345 2.89 -2.28 21.82
C THR A 345 3.38 -1.63 23.11
N GLU A 346 2.50 -0.93 23.85
CA GLU A 346 2.88 -0.21 25.07
C GLU A 346 3.28 -1.13 26.24
N ALA A 347 2.73 -2.35 26.29
CA ALA A 347 3.01 -3.28 27.38
C ALA A 347 4.51 -3.58 27.54
N GLY A 348 5.06 -3.32 28.72
CA GLY A 348 6.46 -3.62 29.06
C GLY A 348 7.51 -2.73 28.38
N SER A 349 7.10 -1.64 27.73
CA SER A 349 8.02 -0.71 27.06
C SER A 349 7.71 0.74 27.46
N ARG A 350 8.60 1.67 27.12
CA ARG A 350 8.44 3.12 27.28
C ARG A 350 8.65 3.85 25.95
N ALA A 351 8.13 5.06 25.84
CA ALA A 351 8.43 5.95 24.73
C ALA A 351 9.94 6.23 24.63
N ARG A 352 10.40 6.65 23.45
CA ARG A 352 11.80 7.04 23.25
C ARG A 352 12.08 8.46 23.72
N GLY A 353 11.14 9.39 23.51
CA GLY A 353 11.26 10.79 23.90
C GLY A 353 10.76 11.71 22.79
N VAL A 354 11.63 12.59 22.27
CA VAL A 354 11.31 13.50 21.16
C VAL A 354 11.75 12.91 19.82
N ILE A 355 10.81 12.81 18.89
CA ILE A 355 11.00 12.26 17.54
C ILE A 355 10.79 13.37 16.50
N ALA A 356 11.77 13.56 15.62
CA ALA A 356 11.60 14.37 14.42
C ALA A 356 10.91 13.54 13.33
N CYS A 357 9.76 14.00 12.82
CA CYS A 357 9.09 13.40 11.66
C CYS A 357 9.33 14.29 10.44
N ILE A 358 10.05 13.77 9.45
CA ILE A 358 10.41 14.48 8.22
C ILE A 358 9.73 13.76 7.05
N SER A 359 8.75 14.41 6.44
CA SER A 359 7.87 13.80 5.44
C SER A 359 8.08 14.36 4.04
N PRO A 360 7.78 13.59 2.98
CA PRO A 360 7.98 14.00 1.60
C PRO A 360 6.77 14.78 1.06
N TRP A 361 6.95 15.45 -0.07
CA TRP A 361 5.90 16.22 -0.76
C TRP A 361 4.91 15.35 -1.53
N ASN A 362 5.28 14.11 -1.87
CA ASN A 362 4.53 13.30 -2.82
C ASN A 362 3.36 12.53 -2.18
N PHE A 363 3.33 12.41 -0.86
CA PHE A 363 2.18 12.00 -0.04
C PHE A 363 2.11 12.92 1.17
N PRO A 364 1.77 14.20 0.92
CA PRO A 364 2.00 15.27 1.87
C PRO A 364 1.05 15.25 3.07
N LEU A 365 -0.04 14.49 2.99
CA LEU A 365 -0.94 14.22 4.10
C LEU A 365 -0.78 12.80 4.64
N ALA A 366 -0.75 11.78 3.77
CA ALA A 366 -0.79 10.37 4.21
C ALA A 366 0.47 9.97 4.97
N ILE A 367 1.66 10.15 4.37
CA ILE A 367 2.93 9.78 5.01
C ILE A 367 3.22 10.72 6.19
N PHE A 368 2.96 12.02 6.04
CA PHE A 368 3.05 12.99 7.14
C PHE A 368 2.26 12.52 8.37
N THR A 369 0.97 12.22 8.17
CA THR A 369 0.08 11.75 9.24
C THR A 369 0.54 10.41 9.79
N GLY A 370 0.94 9.46 8.94
CA GLY A 370 1.41 8.15 9.35
C GLY A 370 2.62 8.21 10.28
N GLN A 371 3.63 9.02 9.95
CA GLN A 371 4.82 9.21 10.79
C GLN A 371 4.45 9.87 12.13
N VAL A 372 3.72 10.99 12.07
CA VAL A 372 3.32 11.77 13.25
C VAL A 372 2.43 10.94 14.18
N ALA A 373 1.42 10.26 13.65
CA ALA A 373 0.49 9.44 14.42
C ALA A 373 1.19 8.28 15.13
N ALA A 374 2.12 7.59 14.46
CA ALA A 374 2.87 6.49 15.05
C ALA A 374 3.72 6.95 16.25
N ALA A 375 4.42 8.07 16.11
CA ALA A 375 5.21 8.65 17.19
C ALA A 375 4.33 9.12 18.36
N LEU A 376 3.25 9.86 18.07
CA LEU A 376 2.32 10.37 19.08
C LEU A 376 1.68 9.23 19.87
N VAL A 377 1.08 8.24 19.21
CA VAL A 377 0.32 7.18 19.89
C VAL A 377 1.21 6.30 20.77
N THR A 378 2.49 6.22 20.45
CA THR A 378 3.50 5.49 21.23
C THR A 378 4.08 6.30 22.39
N GLY A 379 3.59 7.51 22.63
CA GLY A 379 3.91 8.34 23.80
C GLY A 379 5.07 9.32 23.57
N ASN A 380 5.54 9.48 22.34
CA ASN A 380 6.60 10.42 22.00
C ASN A 380 6.03 11.82 21.72
N ALA A 381 6.82 12.85 21.99
CA ALA A 381 6.57 14.18 21.43
C ALA A 381 7.19 14.29 20.02
N VAL A 382 6.62 15.15 19.17
CA VAL A 382 6.88 15.18 17.73
C VAL A 382 7.23 16.58 17.26
N LEU A 383 8.36 16.66 16.56
CA LEU A 383 8.77 17.80 15.76
C LEU A 383 8.53 17.46 14.29
N ALA A 384 7.47 18.02 13.69
CA ALA A 384 7.01 17.67 12.35
C ALA A 384 7.54 18.68 11.31
N LYS A 385 8.44 18.23 10.43
CA LYS A 385 8.98 19.01 9.31
C LYS A 385 8.41 18.46 8.00
N PRO A 386 7.42 19.12 7.38
CA PRO A 386 6.95 18.73 6.06
C PRO A 386 7.95 19.13 4.97
N ALA A 387 7.81 18.56 3.77
CA ALA A 387 8.52 19.04 2.60
C ALA A 387 8.10 20.48 2.26
N GLU A 388 9.07 21.28 1.81
CA GLU A 388 8.93 22.70 1.51
C GLU A 388 7.94 23.00 0.37
N GLN A 389 7.68 22.01 -0.50
CA GLN A 389 6.70 22.10 -1.58
C GLN A 389 5.24 21.99 -1.08
N THR A 390 5.01 21.33 0.06
CA THR A 390 3.64 21.04 0.55
C THR A 390 3.42 21.36 2.04
N PRO A 391 3.73 22.59 2.50
CA PRO A 391 3.63 22.94 3.92
C PRO A 391 2.19 23.22 4.39
N LEU A 392 1.27 23.64 3.50
CA LEU A 392 -0.09 24.07 3.84
C LEU A 392 -0.96 22.90 4.27
N ILE A 393 -0.93 21.78 3.53
CA ILE A 393 -1.68 20.58 3.91
C ILE A 393 -1.19 19.98 5.23
N ALA A 394 0.12 20.03 5.50
CA ALA A 394 0.70 19.63 6.77
C ALA A 394 0.28 20.56 7.91
N ALA A 395 0.24 21.88 7.68
CA ALA A 395 -0.27 22.84 8.65
C ALA A 395 -1.73 22.55 9.01
N ARG A 396 -2.57 22.30 8.00
CA ARG A 396 -3.98 21.97 8.20
C ARG A 396 -4.15 20.66 8.97
N ALA A 397 -3.33 19.65 8.67
CA ALA A 397 -3.29 18.39 9.40
C ALA A 397 -2.96 18.57 10.89
N VAL A 398 -1.97 19.41 11.21
CA VAL A 398 -1.56 19.73 12.59
C VAL A 398 -2.65 20.49 13.36
N GLU A 399 -3.32 21.46 12.71
CA GLU A 399 -4.47 22.16 13.31
C GLU A 399 -5.57 21.18 13.75
N LEU A 400 -5.91 20.21 12.89
CA LEU A 400 -6.93 19.21 13.19
C LEU A 400 -6.46 18.21 14.27
N LEU A 401 -5.17 17.86 14.32
CA LEU A 401 -4.62 17.03 15.40
C LEU A 401 -4.68 17.76 16.75
N HIS A 402 -4.41 19.06 16.78
CA HIS A 402 -4.61 19.87 17.98
C HIS A 402 -6.08 19.95 18.38
N GLN A 403 -6.98 20.15 17.40
CA GLN A 403 -8.41 20.15 17.65
C GLN A 403 -8.92 18.81 18.21
N ALA A 404 -8.31 17.69 17.82
CA ALA A 404 -8.61 16.36 18.36
C ALA A 404 -8.09 16.15 19.80
N GLY A 405 -7.20 17.02 20.28
CA GLY A 405 -6.69 16.98 21.65
C GLY A 405 -5.20 16.69 21.80
N VAL A 406 -4.41 16.68 20.70
CA VAL A 406 -2.94 16.63 20.81
C VAL A 406 -2.43 17.96 21.37
N PRO A 407 -1.72 18.00 22.52
CA PRO A 407 -1.25 19.26 23.09
C PRO A 407 -0.23 19.98 22.20
N ALA A 408 -0.23 21.33 22.24
CA ALA A 408 0.70 22.15 21.46
C ALA A 408 2.18 21.91 21.83
N GLY A 409 2.47 21.57 23.09
CA GLY A 409 3.81 21.18 23.54
C GLY A 409 4.22 19.76 23.09
N VAL A 410 3.29 18.93 22.62
CA VAL A 410 3.57 17.55 22.19
C VAL A 410 3.76 17.45 20.68
N LEU A 411 3.06 18.25 19.87
CA LEU A 411 3.21 18.30 18.42
C LEU A 411 3.52 19.72 17.98
N GLN A 412 4.64 19.93 17.29
CA GLN A 412 4.98 21.21 16.67
C GLN A 412 5.28 21.03 15.19
N LEU A 413 4.71 21.91 14.35
CA LEU A 413 5.04 22.05 12.95
C LEU A 413 6.24 22.98 12.80
N LEU A 414 7.20 22.58 11.99
CA LEU A 414 8.41 23.33 11.65
C LEU A 414 8.58 23.36 10.12
N PRO A 415 7.84 24.22 9.40
CA PRO A 415 8.00 24.36 7.95
C PRO A 415 9.40 24.90 7.59
N GLY A 416 9.87 24.60 6.38
CA GLY A 416 11.10 25.11 5.81
C GLY A 416 11.85 24.08 4.98
N ASP A 417 13.00 24.46 4.43
CA ASP A 417 13.79 23.58 3.57
C ASP A 417 14.59 22.52 4.37
N GLY A 418 15.17 21.57 3.63
CA GLY A 418 16.05 20.56 4.21
C GLY A 418 17.38 21.11 4.73
N GLU A 419 17.97 22.08 4.04
CA GLU A 419 19.32 22.57 4.30
C GLU A 419 19.43 23.42 5.57
N ALA A 420 18.41 24.23 5.87
CA ALA A 420 18.35 25.07 7.05
C ALA A 420 17.57 24.37 8.19
N VAL A 421 16.28 24.08 7.98
CA VAL A 421 15.41 23.58 9.04
C VAL A 421 15.66 22.10 9.31
N GLY A 422 15.68 21.26 8.26
CA GLY A 422 15.95 19.83 8.40
C GLY A 422 17.32 19.52 9.02
N ALA A 423 18.37 20.20 8.56
CA ALA A 423 19.72 20.06 9.11
C ALA A 423 19.80 20.50 10.57
N THR A 424 19.16 21.62 10.94
CA THR A 424 19.10 22.09 12.33
C THR A 424 18.39 21.08 13.23
N LEU A 425 17.24 20.58 12.76
CA LEU A 425 16.42 19.62 13.49
C LEU A 425 17.17 18.33 13.79
N THR A 426 17.87 17.77 12.80
CA THR A 426 18.61 16.51 12.94
C THR A 426 19.92 16.68 13.72
N ALA A 427 20.44 17.91 13.82
CA ALA A 427 21.61 18.26 14.61
C ALA A 427 21.31 18.57 16.09
N LEU A 428 20.04 18.51 16.52
CA LEU A 428 19.67 18.77 17.91
C LEU A 428 20.39 17.82 18.89
N PRO A 429 21.05 18.35 19.93
CA PRO A 429 21.69 17.52 20.95
C PRO A 429 20.66 16.69 21.72
N GLY A 430 20.88 15.37 21.76
CA GLY A 430 20.05 14.45 22.53
C GLY A 430 18.69 14.13 21.90
N LEU A 431 18.51 14.36 20.60
CA LEU A 431 17.32 13.88 19.88
C LEU A 431 17.19 12.35 19.99
N ASN A 432 15.97 11.85 20.23
CA ASN A 432 15.72 10.42 20.47
C ASN A 432 15.44 9.62 19.19
N GLY A 433 15.19 10.31 18.08
CA GLY A 433 15.18 9.68 16.77
C GLY A 433 14.55 10.53 15.67
N VAL A 434 14.66 10.00 14.46
CA VAL A 434 14.06 10.57 13.25
C VAL A 434 13.24 9.48 12.57
N CYS A 435 12.03 9.85 12.15
CA CYS A 435 11.24 9.12 11.18
C CYS A 435 11.26 9.92 9.88
N PHE A 436 11.95 9.39 8.86
CA PHE A 436 12.19 10.06 7.60
C PHE A 436 11.60 9.28 6.44
N THR A 437 11.01 9.98 5.49
CA THR A 437 10.70 9.43 4.18
C THR A 437 11.14 10.41 3.10
N GLY A 438 11.97 9.95 2.16
CA GLY A 438 12.57 10.79 1.12
C GLY A 438 13.71 10.10 0.39
N SER A 439 14.74 10.83 -0.05
CA SER A 439 15.83 10.23 -0.83
C SER A 439 16.82 9.43 0.03
N THR A 440 17.44 8.41 -0.56
CA THR A 440 18.49 7.61 0.10
C THR A 440 19.71 8.47 0.50
N GLU A 441 20.01 9.50 -0.29
CA GLU A 441 21.10 10.44 0.02
C GLU A 441 20.83 11.22 1.31
N VAL A 442 19.64 11.82 1.42
CA VAL A 442 19.25 12.59 2.61
C VAL A 442 19.15 11.68 3.84
N ALA A 443 18.60 10.47 3.71
CA ALA A 443 18.56 9.50 4.81
C ALA A 443 19.95 9.20 5.39
N ARG A 444 20.98 9.13 4.53
CA ARG A 444 22.38 8.91 4.97
C ARG A 444 22.99 10.14 5.62
N ILE A 445 22.64 11.34 5.17
CA ILE A 445 23.02 12.59 5.84
C ILE A 445 22.43 12.62 7.25
N ILE A 446 21.15 12.28 7.37
CA ILE A 446 20.44 12.21 8.67
C ILE A 446 21.11 11.18 9.59
N GLU A 447 21.39 9.96 9.12
CA GLU A 447 22.02 8.95 9.97
C GLU A 447 23.41 9.38 10.48
N ARG A 448 24.22 10.00 9.61
CA ARG A 448 25.53 10.56 10.01
C ARG A 448 25.39 11.67 11.03
N GLN A 449 24.36 12.50 10.91
CA GLN A 449 24.12 13.58 11.86
C GLN A 449 23.64 13.03 13.21
N LEU A 450 22.69 12.10 13.20
CA LEU A 450 22.21 11.42 14.40
C LEU A 450 23.32 10.67 15.13
N ALA A 451 24.24 10.01 14.41
CA ALA A 451 25.38 9.34 15.01
C ALA A 451 26.34 10.31 15.77
N LYS A 452 26.28 11.61 15.46
CA LYS A 452 27.10 12.64 16.12
C LYS A 452 26.36 13.30 17.30
N THR A 453 25.11 13.69 17.11
CA THR A 453 24.40 14.59 18.04
C THR A 453 23.23 13.95 18.76
N GLY A 454 22.69 12.85 18.23
CA GLY A 454 21.58 12.13 18.83
C GLY A 454 21.99 11.39 20.11
N THR A 455 20.98 10.87 20.80
CA THR A 455 21.19 9.86 21.85
C THR A 455 21.89 8.61 21.27
N ALA A 456 22.64 7.89 22.11
CA ALA A 456 23.36 6.69 21.65
C ALA A 456 22.40 5.63 21.06
N ASP A 457 21.18 5.55 21.60
CA ASP A 457 20.06 4.70 21.16
C ASP A 457 19.10 5.39 20.16
N ALA A 458 19.46 6.56 19.59
CA ALA A 458 18.51 7.32 18.77
C ALA A 458 18.04 6.50 17.58
N MET A 459 16.73 6.38 17.39
CA MET A 459 16.21 5.59 16.27
C MET A 459 16.30 6.37 14.96
N LEU A 460 16.56 5.66 13.87
CA LEU A 460 16.20 6.10 12.53
C LEU A 460 15.25 5.08 11.93
N ILE A 461 14.11 5.56 11.44
CA ILE A 461 13.30 4.88 10.43
C ILE A 461 13.46 5.71 9.18
N ALA A 462 14.03 5.13 8.13
CA ALA A 462 14.16 5.78 6.83
C ALA A 462 13.49 4.90 5.78
N GLU A 463 12.41 5.39 5.20
CA GLU A 463 11.80 4.82 3.99
C GLU A 463 12.25 5.66 2.78
N THR A 464 12.82 5.01 1.78
CA THR A 464 13.49 5.70 0.67
C THR A 464 13.00 5.22 -0.69
N GLY A 465 13.62 5.70 -1.77
CA GLY A 465 13.20 5.44 -3.14
C GLY A 465 13.34 3.98 -3.60
N GLY A 466 12.91 3.72 -4.83
CA GLY A 466 12.94 2.39 -5.43
C GLY A 466 13.19 2.40 -6.94
N LEU A 467 14.00 1.46 -7.41
CA LEU A 467 14.06 1.08 -8.83
C LEU A 467 13.10 -0.09 -9.09
N ASN A 468 11.81 0.20 -8.98
CA ASN A 468 10.77 -0.84 -9.00
C ASN A 468 10.58 -1.42 -10.40
N ALA A 469 10.49 -2.75 -10.48
CA ALA A 469 10.32 -3.48 -11.72
C ALA A 469 9.00 -4.27 -11.76
N MET A 470 8.48 -4.48 -12.96
CA MET A 470 7.37 -5.40 -13.22
C MET A 470 7.77 -6.40 -14.30
N ILE A 471 7.52 -7.68 -14.08
CA ILE A 471 7.71 -8.74 -15.08
C ILE A 471 6.37 -9.19 -15.64
N VAL A 472 6.24 -9.20 -16.96
CA VAL A 472 5.07 -9.70 -17.70
C VAL A 472 5.52 -10.86 -18.57
N ASP A 473 5.01 -12.05 -18.29
CA ASP A 473 5.30 -13.25 -19.08
C ASP A 473 4.26 -13.50 -20.18
N SER A 474 4.49 -14.54 -21.00
CA SER A 474 3.60 -14.85 -22.12
C SER A 474 2.21 -15.38 -21.74
N THR A 475 1.99 -15.72 -20.46
CA THR A 475 0.71 -16.25 -19.95
C THR A 475 -0.21 -15.17 -19.40
N ALA A 476 0.35 -13.99 -19.13
CA ALA A 476 -0.40 -12.82 -18.71
C ALA A 476 -1.50 -12.44 -19.71
N LEU A 477 -2.60 -11.86 -19.21
CA LEU A 477 -3.57 -11.19 -20.06
C LEU A 477 -3.03 -9.80 -20.41
N PRO A 478 -2.73 -9.48 -21.68
CA PRO A 478 -2.13 -8.20 -22.06
C PRO A 478 -2.95 -6.99 -21.59
N GLU A 479 -4.28 -7.08 -21.66
CA GLU A 479 -5.19 -6.00 -21.27
C GLU A 479 -5.09 -5.66 -19.77
N GLN A 480 -4.91 -6.68 -18.91
CA GLN A 480 -4.68 -6.47 -17.48
C GLN A 480 -3.28 -5.91 -17.22
N ALA A 481 -2.25 -6.54 -17.79
CA ALA A 481 -0.87 -6.14 -17.60
C ALA A 481 -0.61 -4.69 -18.08
N VAL A 482 -1.17 -4.31 -19.22
CA VAL A 482 -1.04 -2.94 -19.76
C VAL A 482 -1.75 -1.92 -18.87
N ARG A 483 -3.01 -2.17 -18.50
CA ARG A 483 -3.74 -1.27 -17.60
C ARG A 483 -2.97 -1.04 -16.30
N ASP A 484 -2.44 -2.12 -15.73
CA ASP A 484 -1.76 -2.08 -14.44
C ASP A 484 -0.36 -1.45 -14.55
N ALA A 485 0.36 -1.65 -15.67
CA ALA A 485 1.62 -0.97 -15.98
C ALA A 485 1.43 0.54 -16.19
N VAL A 486 0.41 0.96 -16.96
CA VAL A 486 0.07 2.37 -17.20
C VAL A 486 -0.24 3.07 -15.88
N ALA A 487 -1.14 2.50 -15.07
CA ALA A 487 -1.45 3.05 -13.76
C ALA A 487 -0.21 3.13 -12.87
N SER A 488 0.60 2.06 -12.81
CA SER A 488 1.78 2.01 -11.95
C SER A 488 2.88 2.99 -12.37
N ALA A 489 3.00 3.31 -13.66
CA ALA A 489 4.05 4.18 -14.18
C ALA A 489 3.68 5.67 -14.18
N PHE A 490 2.42 6.00 -14.49
CA PHE A 490 2.03 7.37 -14.83
C PHE A 490 1.06 8.03 -13.85
N GLN A 491 0.35 7.26 -13.02
CA GLN A 491 -0.54 7.84 -12.00
C GLN A 491 0.28 8.73 -11.04
N SER A 492 -0.28 9.89 -10.67
CA SER A 492 0.42 10.95 -9.92
C SER A 492 1.70 11.45 -10.63
N ALA A 493 1.71 11.46 -11.96
CA ALA A 493 2.88 11.75 -12.79
C ALA A 493 4.11 10.88 -12.44
N GLY A 494 3.90 9.64 -12.03
CA GLY A 494 4.97 8.73 -11.62
C GLY A 494 5.72 9.15 -10.35
N GLN A 495 5.20 10.14 -9.61
CA GLN A 495 5.81 10.67 -8.38
C GLN A 495 5.44 9.83 -7.15
N ARG A 496 5.48 8.51 -7.27
CA ARG A 496 5.28 7.57 -6.17
C ARG A 496 6.58 6.80 -5.97
N CYS A 497 7.02 6.61 -4.74
CA CYS A 497 8.16 5.72 -4.45
C CYS A 497 7.89 4.29 -4.95
N SER A 498 6.61 3.88 -5.02
CA SER A 498 6.15 2.60 -5.55
C SER A 498 5.97 2.54 -7.07
N ALA A 499 6.17 3.65 -7.79
CA ALA A 499 5.87 3.71 -9.22
C ALA A 499 6.75 2.74 -10.03
N LEU A 500 6.19 2.20 -11.11
CA LEU A 500 6.89 1.30 -12.03
C LEU A 500 7.96 2.07 -12.80
N ARG A 501 9.22 1.67 -12.63
CA ARG A 501 10.37 2.28 -13.31
C ARG A 501 10.79 1.46 -14.53
N VAL A 502 10.80 0.13 -14.41
CA VAL A 502 11.23 -0.79 -15.48
C VAL A 502 10.22 -1.91 -15.70
N LEU A 503 9.59 -1.95 -16.88
CA LEU A 503 8.74 -3.04 -17.32
C LEU A 503 9.56 -4.03 -18.15
N TYR A 504 9.64 -5.28 -17.69
CA TYR A 504 10.19 -6.41 -18.42
C TYR A 504 9.06 -7.20 -19.08
N VAL A 505 9.12 -7.35 -20.40
CA VAL A 505 8.13 -8.13 -21.16
C VAL A 505 8.80 -9.29 -21.86
N GLN A 506 8.24 -10.50 -21.70
CA GLN A 506 8.77 -11.68 -22.39
C GLN A 506 8.68 -11.49 -23.92
N GLU A 507 9.76 -11.83 -24.63
CA GLU A 507 9.90 -11.59 -26.07
C GLU A 507 8.72 -12.09 -26.92
N ASP A 508 8.14 -13.24 -26.58
CA ASP A 508 7.01 -13.86 -27.30
C ASP A 508 5.76 -12.97 -27.39
N VAL A 509 5.56 -12.08 -26.41
CA VAL A 509 4.39 -11.19 -26.33
C VAL A 509 4.76 -9.71 -26.40
N ALA A 510 6.05 -9.39 -26.48
CA ALA A 510 6.57 -8.02 -26.40
C ALA A 510 5.95 -7.09 -27.45
N ALA A 511 5.81 -7.53 -28.70
CA ALA A 511 5.23 -6.70 -29.76
C ALA A 511 3.77 -6.33 -29.44
N LYS A 512 2.92 -7.31 -29.10
CA LYS A 512 1.51 -7.10 -28.77
C LYS A 512 1.34 -6.19 -27.54
N VAL A 513 2.10 -6.47 -26.48
CA VAL A 513 2.06 -5.69 -25.24
C VAL A 513 2.54 -4.26 -25.47
N THR A 514 3.62 -4.06 -26.24
CA THR A 514 4.14 -2.72 -26.55
C THR A 514 3.12 -1.90 -27.32
N THR A 515 2.48 -2.45 -28.36
CA THR A 515 1.44 -1.74 -29.12
C THR A 515 0.26 -1.35 -28.24
N MET A 516 -0.19 -2.25 -27.36
CA MET A 516 -1.31 -1.96 -26.47
C MET A 516 -0.92 -0.96 -25.37
N LEU A 517 0.31 -1.04 -24.86
CA LEU A 517 0.88 -0.12 -23.88
C LEU A 517 0.97 1.31 -24.43
N THR A 518 1.48 1.48 -25.66
CA THR A 518 1.57 2.81 -26.29
C THR A 518 0.18 3.37 -26.56
N GLY A 519 -0.74 2.57 -27.10
CA GLY A 519 -2.11 3.01 -27.35
C GLY A 519 -2.89 3.34 -26.08
N ALA A 520 -2.65 2.61 -24.98
CA ALA A 520 -3.25 2.92 -23.68
C ALA A 520 -2.66 4.20 -23.06
N MET A 521 -1.35 4.43 -23.22
CA MET A 521 -0.72 5.69 -22.80
C MET A 521 -1.25 6.88 -23.60
N GLU A 522 -1.43 6.73 -24.92
CA GLU A 522 -2.01 7.75 -25.80
C GLU A 522 -3.44 8.17 -25.44
N ALA A 523 -4.17 7.34 -24.69
CA ALA A 523 -5.51 7.65 -24.21
C ALA A 523 -5.52 8.49 -22.91
N LEU A 524 -4.37 8.73 -22.28
CA LEU A 524 -4.27 9.53 -21.06
C LEU A 524 -4.38 11.03 -21.36
N SER A 525 -5.07 11.74 -20.48
CA SER A 525 -5.14 13.21 -20.50
C SER A 525 -4.18 13.82 -19.47
N VAL A 526 -3.26 14.69 -19.93
CA VAL A 526 -2.36 15.46 -19.07
C VAL A 526 -2.92 16.87 -18.88
N GLY A 527 -3.09 17.34 -17.64
CA GLY A 527 -3.75 18.63 -17.40
C GLY A 527 -3.91 19.04 -15.93
N ASP A 528 -4.80 20.01 -15.69
CA ASP A 528 -5.13 20.49 -14.36
C ASP A 528 -5.76 19.34 -13.54
N PRO A 529 -5.15 18.93 -12.42
CA PRO A 529 -5.66 17.82 -11.60
C PRO A 529 -7.01 18.09 -10.93
N SER A 530 -7.49 19.34 -10.98
CA SER A 530 -8.82 19.74 -10.50
C SER A 530 -9.94 19.26 -11.43
N ASP A 531 -9.64 19.04 -12.71
CA ASP A 531 -10.56 18.50 -13.72
C ASP A 531 -10.66 16.96 -13.58
N ILE A 532 -11.89 16.45 -13.60
CA ILE A 532 -12.18 15.01 -13.53
C ILE A 532 -11.67 14.25 -14.76
N ALA A 533 -11.48 14.93 -15.89
CA ALA A 533 -10.95 14.33 -17.12
C ALA A 533 -9.43 14.12 -17.09
N THR A 534 -8.71 14.72 -16.13
CA THR A 534 -7.25 14.62 -16.04
C THR A 534 -6.81 13.29 -15.42
N ASP A 535 -5.97 12.56 -16.14
CA ASP A 535 -5.35 11.32 -15.65
C ASP A 535 -3.96 11.57 -15.03
N VAL A 536 -3.21 12.53 -15.59
CA VAL A 536 -1.84 12.84 -15.19
C VAL A 536 -1.70 14.34 -14.90
N GLY A 537 -1.39 14.68 -13.64
CA GLY A 537 -1.13 16.04 -13.20
C GLY A 537 0.30 16.54 -13.47
N PRO A 538 0.69 17.69 -12.91
CA PRO A 538 2.05 18.24 -13.03
C PRO A 538 3.07 17.47 -12.17
N VAL A 539 4.35 17.72 -12.41
CA VAL A 539 5.40 17.44 -11.42
C VAL A 539 5.47 18.57 -10.40
N ILE A 540 6.06 18.30 -9.22
CA ILE A 540 5.90 19.16 -8.04
C ILE A 540 6.51 20.56 -8.17
N ASP A 541 7.69 20.68 -8.78
CA ASP A 541 8.43 21.93 -8.89
C ASP A 541 9.27 22.00 -10.19
N GLU A 542 9.87 23.17 -10.42
CA GLU A 542 10.65 23.43 -11.63
C GLU A 542 11.94 22.62 -11.68
N GLU A 543 12.55 22.31 -10.54
CA GLU A 543 13.76 21.48 -10.48
C GLU A 543 13.47 20.05 -10.96
N ALA A 544 12.38 19.45 -10.46
CA ALA A 544 11.89 18.15 -10.92
C ALA A 544 11.58 18.20 -12.41
N ARG A 545 10.83 19.21 -12.87
CA ARG A 545 10.47 19.37 -14.29
C ARG A 545 11.70 19.42 -15.18
N ALA A 546 12.67 20.27 -14.86
CA ALA A 546 13.89 20.45 -15.63
C ALA A 546 14.74 19.18 -15.66
N SER A 547 14.94 18.53 -14.50
CA SER A 547 15.75 17.31 -14.37
C SER A 547 15.16 16.14 -15.16
N ILE A 548 13.85 15.92 -15.07
CA ILE A 548 13.18 14.82 -15.78
C ILE A 548 13.11 15.12 -17.28
N ALA A 549 12.78 16.35 -17.68
CA ALA A 549 12.73 16.73 -19.09
C ALA A 549 14.10 16.59 -19.78
N ALA A 550 15.18 17.01 -19.11
CA ALA A 550 16.54 16.84 -19.61
C ALA A 550 16.90 15.36 -19.81
N TYR A 551 16.58 14.51 -18.84
CA TYR A 551 16.78 13.05 -18.94
C TYR A 551 16.02 12.46 -20.14
N CYS A 552 14.74 12.80 -20.31
CA CYS A 552 13.94 12.32 -21.43
C CYS A 552 14.49 12.80 -22.78
N GLN A 553 14.94 14.06 -22.86
CA GLN A 553 15.53 14.61 -24.08
C GLN A 553 16.84 13.92 -24.45
N GLU A 554 17.71 13.67 -23.47
CA GLU A 554 18.96 12.92 -23.64
C GLU A 554 18.68 11.52 -24.21
N LYS A 555 17.81 10.74 -23.55
CA LYS A 555 17.50 9.37 -23.98
C LYS A 555 16.73 9.31 -25.30
N ALA A 556 15.91 10.31 -25.62
CA ALA A 556 15.33 10.45 -26.94
C ALA A 556 16.41 10.70 -28.01
N GLY A 557 17.40 11.55 -27.73
CA GLY A 557 18.55 11.80 -28.61
C GLY A 557 19.42 10.57 -28.86
N GLU A 558 19.48 9.64 -27.89
CA GLU A 558 20.11 8.32 -28.03
C GLU A 558 19.27 7.31 -28.84
N GLY A 559 18.09 7.69 -29.34
CA GLY A 559 17.19 6.80 -30.07
C GLY A 559 16.43 5.80 -29.20
N ARG A 560 16.32 6.05 -27.88
CA ARG A 560 15.61 5.16 -26.94
C ARG A 560 14.10 5.41 -26.90
N LEU A 561 13.60 6.50 -27.45
CA LEU A 561 12.17 6.83 -27.39
C LEU A 561 11.29 5.77 -28.08
N VAL A 562 10.30 5.26 -27.36
CA VAL A 562 9.24 4.38 -27.89
C VAL A 562 7.98 5.17 -28.15
N ALA A 563 7.52 5.94 -27.16
CA ALA A 563 6.36 6.81 -27.26
C ALA A 563 6.45 7.96 -26.24
N LYS A 564 5.79 9.08 -26.54
CA LYS A 564 5.58 10.20 -25.62
C LYS A 564 4.23 10.86 -25.90
N LEU A 565 3.68 11.56 -24.91
CA LEU A 565 2.54 12.46 -25.12
C LEU A 565 3.00 13.91 -25.32
N ASP A 566 2.04 14.74 -25.70
CA ASP A 566 2.15 16.19 -25.58
C ASP A 566 1.65 16.64 -24.19
N VAL A 567 2.06 17.84 -23.78
CA VAL A 567 1.65 18.45 -22.50
C VAL A 567 1.13 19.87 -22.72
N PRO A 568 0.31 20.40 -21.79
CA PRO A 568 -0.05 21.80 -21.79
C PRO A 568 1.18 22.72 -21.84
N ALA A 569 1.03 23.88 -22.48
CA ALA A 569 2.13 24.85 -22.64
C ALA A 569 2.52 25.54 -21.32
N ASP A 570 1.53 25.69 -20.43
CA ASP A 570 1.64 26.36 -19.14
C ASP A 570 1.57 25.33 -18.01
N GLY A 571 2.21 25.63 -16.88
CA GLY A 571 2.30 24.73 -15.72
C GLY A 571 3.52 23.81 -15.74
N LEU A 572 3.75 23.11 -14.63
CA LEU A 572 4.93 22.28 -14.41
C LEU A 572 4.71 20.85 -14.88
N PHE A 573 4.43 20.66 -16.17
CA PHE A 573 4.15 19.34 -16.74
C PHE A 573 5.40 18.67 -17.33
N VAL A 574 5.46 17.36 -17.19
CA VAL A 574 6.39 16.48 -17.93
C VAL A 574 5.56 15.42 -18.63
N ALA A 575 5.79 15.23 -19.93
CA ALA A 575 5.02 14.25 -20.69
C ALA A 575 5.29 12.83 -20.17
N PRO A 576 4.27 11.96 -20.11
CA PRO A 576 4.48 10.52 -20.05
C PRO A 576 5.39 10.05 -21.18
N HIS A 577 6.46 9.34 -20.83
CA HIS A 577 7.45 8.78 -21.76
C HIS A 577 7.58 7.27 -21.58
N ILE A 578 7.75 6.55 -22.70
CA ILE A 578 8.24 5.17 -22.72
C ILE A 578 9.59 5.18 -23.43
N LEU A 579 10.63 4.70 -22.72
CA LEU A 579 12.01 4.62 -23.20
C LEU A 579 12.48 3.17 -23.22
N ARG A 580 13.15 2.75 -24.28
CA ARG A 580 13.66 1.38 -24.43
C ARG A 580 15.04 1.24 -23.78
N VAL A 581 15.18 0.23 -22.92
CA VAL A 581 16.43 -0.13 -22.25
C VAL A 581 16.74 -1.61 -22.47
N ARG A 582 18.00 -2.00 -22.29
CA ARG A 582 18.39 -3.43 -22.33
C ARG A 582 17.95 -4.19 -21.08
N GLY A 583 17.82 -3.48 -19.97
CA GLY A 583 17.49 -4.01 -18.66
C GLY A 583 17.72 -2.94 -17.60
N ILE A 584 17.36 -3.25 -16.36
CA ILE A 584 17.52 -2.40 -15.19
C ILE A 584 18.98 -2.01 -14.98
N GLU A 585 19.94 -2.79 -15.47
CA GLU A 585 21.38 -2.51 -15.41
C GLU A 585 21.74 -1.15 -15.99
N GLU A 586 21.02 -0.68 -17.02
CA GLU A 586 21.20 0.66 -17.60
C GLU A 586 20.68 1.81 -16.72
N MET A 587 19.97 1.51 -15.62
CA MET A 587 19.47 2.50 -14.68
C MET A 587 20.54 2.88 -13.65
N GLU A 588 21.03 4.11 -13.72
CA GLU A 588 22.03 4.64 -12.78
C GLU A 588 21.39 5.16 -11.49
N ARG A 589 20.21 5.76 -11.60
CA ARG A 589 19.47 6.38 -10.51
C ARG A 589 17.96 6.26 -10.72
N GLU A 590 17.19 6.55 -9.68
CA GLU A 590 15.75 6.73 -9.80
C GLU A 590 15.42 8.01 -10.60
N ILE A 591 14.45 7.89 -11.50
CA ILE A 591 13.83 9.02 -12.20
C ILE A 591 12.42 9.17 -11.64
N PHE A 592 12.22 10.18 -10.80
CA PHE A 592 10.99 10.39 -10.04
C PHE A 592 9.94 11.17 -10.84
N GLY A 593 9.49 10.60 -11.96
CA GLY A 593 8.56 11.23 -12.89
C GLY A 593 7.84 10.23 -13.78
N PRO A 594 7.05 10.70 -14.77
CA PRO A 594 6.20 9.86 -15.60
C PRO A 594 7.02 9.21 -16.74
N VAL A 595 8.04 8.43 -16.37
CA VAL A 595 9.01 7.81 -17.30
C VAL A 595 9.06 6.30 -17.06
N LEU A 596 8.58 5.54 -18.04
CA LEU A 596 8.61 4.09 -18.03
C LEU A 596 9.75 3.56 -18.92
N HIS A 597 10.60 2.70 -18.37
CA HIS A 597 11.63 2.01 -19.13
C HIS A 597 11.11 0.63 -19.55
N LEU A 598 11.21 0.29 -20.84
CA LEU A 598 10.75 -0.97 -21.41
C LEU A 598 11.95 -1.84 -21.79
N ALA A 599 12.02 -3.03 -21.20
CA ALA A 599 12.99 -4.07 -21.49
C ALA A 599 12.29 -5.35 -21.96
N THR A 600 13.01 -6.19 -22.70
CA THR A 600 12.55 -7.53 -23.08
C THR A 600 13.46 -8.61 -22.54
N PHE A 601 12.93 -9.80 -22.33
CA PHE A 601 13.71 -10.96 -21.91
C PHE A 601 13.18 -12.25 -22.56
N ARG A 602 14.06 -13.23 -22.78
CA ARG A 602 13.63 -14.59 -23.17
C ARG A 602 13.17 -15.39 -21.96
N ALA A 603 12.28 -16.36 -22.17
CA ALA A 603 11.75 -17.18 -21.08
C ALA A 603 12.83 -17.88 -20.23
N ASP A 604 13.95 -18.29 -20.84
CA ASP A 604 15.11 -18.93 -20.18
C ASP A 604 15.97 -17.96 -19.35
N GLN A 605 15.70 -16.65 -19.43
CA GLN A 605 16.47 -15.60 -18.74
C GLN A 605 15.78 -15.04 -17.50
N LEU A 606 14.63 -15.59 -17.09
CA LEU A 606 13.86 -15.10 -15.94
C LEU A 606 14.73 -14.96 -14.68
N ASP A 607 15.57 -15.94 -14.37
CA ASP A 607 16.45 -15.92 -13.20
C ASP A 607 17.52 -14.84 -13.30
N SER A 608 18.05 -14.60 -14.50
CA SER A 608 19.01 -13.51 -14.74
C SER A 608 18.35 -12.14 -14.55
N VAL A 609 17.08 -11.98 -14.95
CA VAL A 609 16.31 -10.74 -14.72
C VAL A 609 16.08 -10.52 -13.22
N ILE A 610 15.67 -11.54 -12.47
CA ILE A 610 15.50 -11.45 -11.01
C ILE A 610 16.82 -11.06 -10.34
N ALA A 611 17.93 -11.71 -10.72
CA ALA A 611 19.25 -11.41 -10.20
C ALA A 611 19.69 -9.97 -10.51
N ALA A 612 19.42 -9.48 -11.73
CA ALA A 612 19.73 -8.11 -12.13
C ALA A 612 18.93 -7.07 -11.34
N ILE A 613 17.65 -7.35 -11.06
CA ILE A 613 16.80 -6.48 -10.22
C ILE A 613 17.36 -6.41 -8.81
N ASN A 614 17.60 -7.55 -8.17
CA ASN A 614 18.15 -7.61 -6.80
C ASN A 614 19.53 -6.94 -6.70
N ALA A 615 20.38 -7.07 -7.74
CA ALA A 615 21.73 -6.52 -7.76
C ALA A 615 21.77 -4.98 -7.71
N LYS A 616 20.67 -4.29 -8.01
CA LYS A 616 20.59 -2.83 -7.83
C LYS A 616 20.56 -2.40 -6.37
N GLY A 617 20.27 -3.32 -5.45
CA GLY A 617 20.25 -3.07 -4.01
C GLY A 617 19.04 -2.29 -3.51
N TYR A 618 18.13 -1.88 -4.39
CA TYR A 618 16.78 -1.44 -4.02
C TYR A 618 15.87 -2.65 -3.80
N GLY A 619 14.77 -2.46 -3.08
CA GLY A 619 13.83 -3.53 -2.78
C GLY A 619 12.52 -3.01 -2.20
N LEU A 620 11.85 -2.08 -2.91
CA LEU A 620 10.60 -1.47 -2.46
C LEU A 620 9.36 -2.19 -3.00
N THR A 621 8.99 -1.96 -4.27
CA THR A 621 7.87 -2.65 -4.92
C THR A 621 8.32 -3.50 -6.11
N PHE A 622 7.62 -4.60 -6.33
CA PHE A 622 7.80 -5.47 -7.48
C PHE A 622 6.47 -6.03 -7.98
N GLY A 623 6.28 -6.04 -9.31
CA GLY A 623 5.08 -6.52 -9.97
C GLY A 623 5.33 -7.78 -10.79
N LEU A 624 4.37 -8.70 -10.81
CA LEU A 624 4.41 -9.90 -11.64
C LEU A 624 3.05 -10.15 -12.28
N HIS A 625 3.02 -10.26 -13.60
CA HIS A 625 1.87 -10.78 -14.34
C HIS A 625 2.21 -12.15 -14.93
N THR A 626 1.54 -13.18 -14.40
CA THR A 626 1.63 -14.58 -14.83
C THR A 626 0.40 -15.36 -14.37
N ARG A 627 0.04 -16.42 -15.07
CA ARG A 627 -1.02 -17.37 -14.69
C ARG A 627 -0.47 -18.72 -14.23
N ILE A 628 0.83 -18.82 -14.00
CA ILE A 628 1.50 -20.08 -13.60
C ILE A 628 1.89 -19.99 -12.13
N ASP A 629 1.23 -20.76 -11.28
CA ASP A 629 1.41 -20.73 -9.82
C ASP A 629 2.86 -21.04 -9.40
N ASP A 630 3.48 -22.07 -9.99
CA ASP A 630 4.88 -22.41 -9.74
C ASP A 630 5.83 -21.25 -10.07
N ARG A 631 5.48 -20.44 -11.07
CA ARG A 631 6.26 -19.25 -11.45
C ARG A 631 6.04 -18.11 -10.48
N VAL A 632 4.82 -17.93 -9.97
CA VAL A 632 4.56 -16.98 -8.88
C VAL A 632 5.46 -17.31 -7.69
N GLN A 633 5.42 -18.57 -7.22
CA GLN A 633 6.22 -18.98 -6.07
C GLN A 633 7.72 -18.83 -6.34
N HIS A 634 8.19 -19.29 -7.50
CA HIS A 634 9.59 -19.20 -7.90
C HIS A 634 10.16 -17.78 -7.87
N VAL A 635 9.37 -16.79 -8.35
CA VAL A 635 9.74 -15.38 -8.36
C VAL A 635 9.64 -14.78 -6.95
N VAL A 636 8.55 -15.03 -6.23
CA VAL A 636 8.33 -14.51 -4.86
C VAL A 636 9.45 -14.97 -3.90
N ASP A 637 9.91 -16.21 -4.02
CA ASP A 637 10.98 -16.76 -3.18
C ASP A 637 12.36 -16.12 -3.45
N ARG A 638 12.56 -15.52 -4.62
CA ARG A 638 13.88 -15.05 -5.09
C ARG A 638 13.98 -13.54 -5.22
N ILE A 639 12.87 -12.83 -5.38
CA ILE A 639 12.90 -11.37 -5.49
C ILE A 639 13.13 -10.73 -4.11
N HIS A 640 14.01 -9.74 -4.07
CA HIS A 640 14.35 -8.98 -2.86
C HIS A 640 13.59 -7.66 -2.89
N ALA A 641 12.31 -7.71 -2.54
CA ALA A 641 11.44 -6.54 -2.48
C ALA A 641 10.50 -6.66 -1.28
N GLY A 642 10.27 -5.54 -0.60
CA GLY A 642 9.38 -5.51 0.54
C GLY A 642 7.90 -5.67 0.16
N ASN A 643 7.45 -5.23 -1.01
CA ASN A 643 6.06 -5.36 -1.43
C ASN A 643 5.97 -6.01 -2.82
N VAL A 644 5.40 -7.21 -2.88
CA VAL A 644 5.23 -7.97 -4.13
C VAL A 644 3.76 -8.01 -4.53
N TYR A 645 3.49 -7.70 -5.81
CA TYR A 645 2.14 -7.60 -6.37
C TYR A 645 1.98 -8.55 -7.55
N VAL A 646 1.01 -9.47 -7.47
CA VAL A 646 0.75 -10.46 -8.52
C VAL A 646 -0.58 -10.17 -9.22
N ASN A 647 -0.54 -10.06 -10.55
CA ASN A 647 -1.70 -9.81 -11.42
C ASN A 647 -2.54 -8.58 -11.06
N ARG A 648 -1.85 -7.50 -10.64
CA ARG A 648 -2.42 -6.20 -10.31
C ARG A 648 -1.36 -5.10 -10.45
N ASN A 649 -1.78 -3.84 -10.33
CA ASN A 649 -0.84 -2.72 -10.18
C ASN A 649 0.00 -2.84 -8.89
N GLN A 650 1.13 -2.14 -8.84
CA GLN A 650 2.08 -2.17 -7.72
C GLN A 650 2.12 -0.88 -6.89
N ILE A 651 1.01 -0.14 -6.91
CA ILE A 651 0.85 1.15 -6.23
C ILE A 651 -0.40 1.13 -5.34
N GLY A 652 -0.49 2.07 -4.39
CA GLY A 652 -1.66 2.20 -3.52
C GLY A 652 -1.76 1.08 -2.47
N ALA A 653 -0.64 0.81 -1.79
CA ALA A 653 -0.61 -0.12 -0.67
C ALA A 653 -1.58 0.35 0.45
N ILE A 654 -2.36 -0.58 1.01
CA ILE A 654 -3.38 -0.27 2.00
C ILE A 654 -2.87 -0.62 3.41
N VAL A 655 -2.92 0.35 4.31
CA VAL A 655 -2.48 0.24 5.71
C VAL A 655 -3.10 -0.99 6.39
N GLY A 656 -2.27 -1.84 6.99
CA GLY A 656 -2.69 -3.07 7.67
C GLY A 656 -3.13 -4.22 6.75
N SER A 657 -3.11 -4.03 5.43
CA SER A 657 -3.44 -5.05 4.42
C SER A 657 -2.22 -5.38 3.55
N GLN A 658 -1.52 -4.35 3.07
CA GLN A 658 -0.19 -4.45 2.46
C GLN A 658 0.74 -3.47 3.19
N PRO A 659 1.22 -3.78 4.41
CA PRO A 659 2.22 -2.97 5.10
C PRO A 659 3.34 -2.54 4.13
N PHE A 660 3.68 -1.27 4.14
CA PHE A 660 4.51 -0.67 3.09
C PHE A 660 5.90 -0.34 3.59
N GLY A 661 6.90 -0.74 2.82
CA GLY A 661 8.31 -0.43 3.09
C GLY A 661 9.23 -1.46 2.47
N GLY A 662 10.49 -1.08 2.28
CA GLY A 662 11.46 -1.86 1.51
C GLY A 662 12.61 -2.46 2.32
N GLU A 663 13.54 -3.06 1.59
CA GLU A 663 14.84 -3.51 2.09
C GLU A 663 16.00 -2.87 1.30
N GLY A 664 17.23 -3.01 1.82
CA GLY A 664 18.42 -2.44 1.20
C GLY A 664 18.39 -0.90 1.09
N LEU A 665 18.62 -0.38 -0.11
CA LEU A 665 18.61 1.06 -0.42
C LEU A 665 17.23 1.70 -0.33
N SER A 666 16.17 0.89 -0.24
CA SER A 666 14.77 1.34 -0.19
C SER A 666 14.26 1.59 1.23
N GLY A 667 14.99 1.17 2.25
CA GLY A 667 14.68 1.59 3.61
C GLY A 667 15.26 0.70 4.70
N THR A 668 15.16 1.18 5.93
CA THR A 668 15.60 0.46 7.13
C THR A 668 14.53 -0.51 7.65
N GLY A 669 13.26 -0.24 7.29
CA GLY A 669 12.09 -0.73 8.01
C GLY A 669 12.03 -0.22 9.46
N PRO A 670 11.06 -0.68 10.25
CA PRO A 670 9.96 -1.59 9.87
C PRO A 670 8.94 -0.92 8.94
N LYS A 671 8.05 -1.72 8.34
CA LYS A 671 7.05 -1.23 7.38
C LYS A 671 6.02 -0.30 8.03
N ALA A 672 5.76 0.83 7.40
CA ALA A 672 4.62 1.68 7.73
C ALA A 672 3.31 0.91 7.55
N GLY A 673 2.39 1.10 8.49
CA GLY A 673 1.10 0.40 8.48
C GLY A 673 1.20 -1.10 8.76
N GLY A 674 2.37 -1.55 9.22
CA GLY A 674 2.64 -2.92 9.64
C GLY A 674 2.65 -3.11 11.15
N PRO A 675 2.61 -4.38 11.60
CA PRO A 675 2.56 -4.72 13.02
C PRO A 675 3.85 -4.35 13.78
N LEU A 676 4.99 -4.25 13.09
CA LEU A 676 6.28 -3.97 13.72
C LEU A 676 6.61 -2.47 13.83
N TYR A 677 5.85 -1.60 13.16
CA TYR A 677 6.17 -0.16 13.07
C TYR A 677 6.22 0.52 14.44
N LEU A 678 5.14 0.41 15.22
CA LEU A 678 5.01 1.08 16.52
C LEU A 678 6.08 0.62 17.52
N ARG A 679 6.54 -0.63 17.43
CA ARG A 679 7.57 -1.16 18.33
C ARG A 679 8.88 -0.40 18.20
N ARG A 680 9.20 0.11 17.01
CA ARG A 680 10.43 0.88 16.79
C ARG A 680 10.40 2.24 17.48
N PHE A 681 9.22 2.84 17.71
CA PHE A 681 9.05 4.09 18.45
C PHE A 681 9.08 3.93 19.98
N ARG A 682 9.26 2.71 20.49
CA ARG A 682 9.37 2.40 21.90
C ARG A 682 10.68 1.67 22.20
N LYS A 683 11.07 1.67 23.47
CA LYS A 683 12.22 0.90 23.99
C LYS A 683 11.81 0.11 25.22
N VAL A 684 12.38 -1.08 25.37
CA VAL A 684 12.26 -1.86 26.61
C VAL A 684 13.28 -1.29 27.62
N PRO A 685 12.94 -1.18 28.91
CA PRO A 685 13.93 -0.81 29.93
C PRO A 685 15.13 -1.77 29.88
N ALA A 686 16.35 -1.23 29.94
CA ALA A 686 17.56 -2.06 29.88
C ALA A 686 17.57 -3.11 31.00
N ASP A 687 17.80 -4.37 30.64
CA ASP A 687 17.88 -5.52 31.54
C ASP A 687 19.30 -6.15 31.54
N GLY A 688 20.03 -5.99 32.64
CA GLY A 688 21.36 -6.59 32.83
C GLY A 688 22.52 -5.59 32.78
N GLU A 689 23.75 -6.12 32.76
CA GLU A 689 24.99 -5.33 32.76
C GLU A 689 25.29 -4.79 31.35
N THR A 690 25.30 -3.46 31.21
CA THR A 690 25.97 -2.78 30.10
C THR A 690 27.46 -2.68 30.44
N GLY A 691 28.32 -3.34 29.67
CA GLY A 691 29.78 -3.31 29.83
C GLY A 691 30.50 -2.59 28.69
N ALA A 692 31.78 -2.27 28.90
CA ALA A 692 32.66 -1.79 27.85
C ALA A 692 33.21 -2.97 27.02
N LEU A 693 33.44 -2.76 25.73
CA LEU A 693 34.15 -3.73 24.88
C LEU A 693 35.66 -3.62 25.11
N GLU A 694 36.23 -4.51 25.93
CA GLU A 694 37.68 -4.56 26.21
C GLU A 694 38.32 -5.80 25.56
N GLY A 695 39.37 -5.62 24.76
CA GLY A 695 40.13 -6.74 24.18
C GLY A 695 41.00 -6.33 22.99
N ASP A 696 41.77 -7.29 22.46
CA ASP A 696 42.58 -7.05 21.26
C ASP A 696 41.72 -7.02 19.99
N PRO A 697 42.00 -6.13 19.03
CA PRO A 697 41.25 -6.06 17.78
C PRO A 697 41.50 -7.29 16.92
N VAL A 698 40.45 -7.86 16.34
CA VAL A 698 40.58 -8.94 15.35
C VAL A 698 41.20 -8.42 14.04
N SER A 699 41.96 -9.25 13.35
CA SER A 699 42.59 -8.89 12.06
C SER A 699 41.64 -8.87 10.86
N GLY A 700 40.44 -9.44 11.01
CA GLY A 700 39.41 -9.51 9.97
C GLY A 700 38.13 -10.18 10.48
N LEU A 701 37.02 -10.03 9.76
CA LEU A 701 35.78 -10.71 10.10
C LEU A 701 35.80 -12.15 9.57
N PRO A 702 35.58 -13.17 10.40
CA PRO A 702 35.41 -14.52 9.92
C PRO A 702 34.04 -14.62 9.21
N MET A 703 33.97 -15.35 8.10
CA MET A 703 32.74 -15.48 7.33
C MET A 703 32.09 -16.85 7.57
N PRO A 704 30.77 -16.90 7.84
CA PRO A 704 30.04 -18.17 7.92
C PRO A 704 29.94 -18.80 6.52
N ASP A 705 29.76 -20.11 6.49
CA ASP A 705 29.58 -20.85 5.25
C ASP A 705 28.30 -20.42 4.53
N ALA A 706 28.43 -20.06 3.24
CA ALA A 706 27.33 -19.49 2.46
C ALA A 706 26.24 -20.53 2.14
N GLU A 707 26.63 -21.80 1.95
CA GLU A 707 25.68 -22.88 1.69
C GLU A 707 24.88 -23.20 2.96
N ALA A 708 25.56 -23.28 4.11
CA ALA A 708 24.91 -23.44 5.42
C ALA A 708 23.95 -22.28 5.72
N ALA A 709 24.30 -21.04 5.35
CA ALA A 709 23.42 -19.89 5.51
C ALA A 709 22.14 -20.03 4.69
N LEU A 710 22.26 -20.42 3.42
CA LEU A 710 21.10 -20.63 2.54
C LEU A 710 20.20 -21.76 3.04
N GLN A 711 20.80 -22.90 3.42
CA GLN A 711 20.07 -24.05 3.97
C GLN A 711 19.36 -23.70 5.29
N TRP A 712 20.01 -22.91 6.14
CA TRP A 712 19.45 -22.47 7.42
C TRP A 712 18.31 -21.46 7.24
N ALA A 713 18.44 -20.51 6.31
CA ALA A 713 17.40 -19.56 5.98
C ALA A 713 16.11 -20.23 5.46
N GLY A 714 16.23 -21.34 4.73
CA GLY A 714 15.09 -22.12 4.26
C GLY A 714 14.43 -23.05 5.29
N ARG A 715 15.02 -23.20 6.49
CA ARG A 715 14.52 -24.13 7.51
C ARG A 715 13.35 -23.56 8.30
N THR A 716 12.32 -24.38 8.53
CA THR A 716 11.10 -23.98 9.26
C THR A 716 11.13 -24.33 10.76
N ASP A 717 11.95 -25.29 11.18
CA ASP A 717 12.07 -25.77 12.57
C ASP A 717 13.25 -25.13 13.33
N ARG A 718 13.73 -23.95 12.91
CA ARG A 718 14.93 -23.28 13.46
C ARG A 718 14.90 -23.16 14.98
N ILE A 719 13.81 -22.63 15.53
CA ILE A 719 13.63 -22.44 16.99
C ILE A 719 13.65 -23.79 17.73
N ALA A 720 12.99 -24.82 17.20
CA ALA A 720 12.92 -26.14 17.84
C ALA A 720 14.32 -26.78 17.93
N HIS A 721 15.13 -26.62 16.90
CA HIS A 721 16.51 -27.08 16.90
C HIS A 721 17.42 -26.27 17.81
N LEU A 722 17.30 -24.93 17.82
CA LEU A 722 18.06 -24.08 18.75
C LEU A 722 17.76 -24.48 20.20
N ARG A 723 16.49 -24.75 20.55
CA ARG A 723 16.10 -25.29 21.87
C ARG A 723 16.83 -26.60 22.20
N LYS A 724 16.90 -27.51 21.24
CA LYS A 724 17.57 -28.82 21.41
C LYS A 724 19.07 -28.67 21.62
N VAL A 725 19.73 -27.81 20.82
CA VAL A 725 21.16 -27.55 20.88
C VAL A 725 21.55 -26.85 22.19
N LEU A 726 20.79 -25.83 22.59
CA LEU A 726 21.11 -24.99 23.75
C LEU A 726 20.82 -25.65 25.11
N ARG A 727 19.95 -26.67 25.15
CA ARG A 727 19.58 -27.41 26.38
C ARG A 727 19.22 -26.49 27.56
N GLY A 728 18.45 -25.44 27.29
CA GLY A 728 17.99 -24.47 28.30
C GLY A 728 18.87 -23.22 28.48
N ARG A 729 20.04 -23.14 27.84
CA ARG A 729 20.82 -21.89 27.75
C ARG A 729 20.11 -20.87 26.84
N ALA A 730 20.32 -19.58 27.09
CA ALA A 730 19.66 -18.49 26.36
C ALA A 730 18.13 -18.63 26.26
N ALA A 731 17.50 -19.17 27.32
CA ALA A 731 16.06 -19.36 27.36
C ALA A 731 15.25 -18.06 27.09
N PRO A 732 15.65 -16.88 27.58
CA PRO A 732 14.97 -15.62 27.26
C PRO A 732 15.00 -15.29 25.77
N ALA A 733 16.16 -15.41 25.11
CA ALA A 733 16.29 -15.16 23.68
C ALA A 733 15.47 -16.12 22.82
N VAL A 734 15.49 -17.41 23.17
CA VAL A 734 14.67 -18.43 22.50
C VAL A 734 13.17 -18.16 22.71
N ALA A 735 12.76 -17.76 23.92
CA ALA A 735 11.38 -17.44 24.22
C ALA A 735 10.91 -16.18 23.48
N ALA A 736 11.74 -15.12 23.44
CA ALA A 736 11.47 -13.91 22.71
C ALA A 736 11.31 -14.17 21.21
N ALA A 737 12.23 -14.93 20.61
CA ALA A 737 12.14 -15.32 19.20
C ALA A 737 10.90 -16.18 18.91
N ALA A 738 10.52 -17.07 19.83
CA ALA A 738 9.31 -17.89 19.69
C ALA A 738 7.99 -17.14 19.90
N GLY A 739 8.05 -15.93 20.48
CA GLY A 739 6.89 -15.05 20.63
C GLY A 739 6.55 -14.27 19.36
N VAL A 740 7.42 -14.30 18.34
CA VAL A 740 7.17 -13.69 17.03
C VAL A 740 6.72 -14.79 16.07
N ASP A 741 5.57 -14.58 15.43
CA ASP A 741 5.10 -15.51 14.40
C ASP A 741 6.02 -15.43 13.17
N GLN A 742 6.65 -16.56 12.83
CA GLN A 742 7.52 -16.68 11.65
C GLN A 742 6.79 -17.25 10.43
N GLY A 743 5.53 -17.65 10.58
CA GLY A 743 4.72 -18.15 9.48
C GLY A 743 4.18 -17.01 8.61
N PRO A 744 3.75 -17.30 7.37
CA PRO A 744 2.92 -16.38 6.60
C PRO A 744 1.64 -16.07 7.37
N VAL A 745 1.34 -14.78 7.51
CA VAL A 745 0.13 -14.27 8.17
C VAL A 745 -0.79 -13.68 7.11
N ASP A 746 -1.99 -14.23 6.98
CA ASP A 746 -3.04 -13.64 6.14
C ASP A 746 -3.51 -12.31 6.76
N LEU A 747 -3.45 -11.25 5.97
CA LEU A 747 -3.92 -9.93 6.34
C LEU A 747 -5.32 -9.67 5.79
N PRO A 748 -6.19 -8.97 6.54
CA PRO A 748 -7.53 -8.64 6.07
C PRO A 748 -7.47 -7.75 4.83
N GLY A 749 -8.43 -7.88 3.93
CA GLY A 749 -8.49 -7.11 2.69
C GLY A 749 -9.85 -7.24 1.99
N PRO A 750 -10.02 -6.56 0.85
CA PRO A 750 -11.23 -6.70 0.04
C PRO A 750 -11.35 -8.11 -0.54
N THR A 751 -12.58 -8.52 -0.86
CA THR A 751 -12.87 -9.78 -1.55
C THR A 751 -12.10 -9.85 -2.88
N GLY A 752 -11.60 -11.03 -3.23
CA GLY A 752 -10.88 -11.25 -4.48
C GLY A 752 -9.43 -10.76 -4.46
N GLU A 753 -8.83 -10.66 -3.27
CA GLU A 753 -7.41 -10.44 -3.04
C GLU A 753 -6.92 -11.32 -1.88
N GLY A 754 -5.77 -11.97 -2.07
CA GLY A 754 -5.02 -12.61 -0.99
C GLY A 754 -3.88 -11.68 -0.59
N ASN A 755 -3.81 -11.33 0.70
CA ASN A 755 -2.75 -10.49 1.24
C ASN A 755 -2.06 -11.27 2.35
N SER A 756 -0.75 -11.45 2.24
CA SER A 756 0.04 -12.21 3.20
C SER A 756 1.24 -11.40 3.60
N LEU A 757 1.56 -11.41 4.89
CA LEU A 757 2.80 -10.89 5.45
C LEU A 757 3.71 -12.05 5.82
N THR A 758 4.96 -11.99 5.38
CA THR A 758 5.99 -12.97 5.70
C THR A 758 7.20 -12.28 6.33
N LEU A 759 7.96 -13.03 7.13
CA LEU A 759 9.22 -12.56 7.70
C LEU A 759 10.37 -13.27 7.02
N ALA A 760 11.27 -12.50 6.41
CA ALA A 760 12.50 -12.97 5.80
C ALA A 760 13.71 -12.63 6.69
N ALA A 761 14.78 -13.41 6.57
CA ALA A 761 16.07 -13.09 7.18
C ALA A 761 16.60 -11.77 6.63
N ARG A 762 17.29 -10.98 7.46
CA ARG A 762 18.04 -9.79 6.99
C ARG A 762 19.26 -10.17 6.17
N GLY A 763 19.95 -11.24 6.55
CA GLY A 763 21.18 -11.68 5.89
C GLY A 763 22.27 -11.96 6.91
N LEU A 764 23.39 -11.23 6.83
CA LEU A 764 24.54 -11.36 7.71
C LEU A 764 24.47 -10.39 8.89
N VAL A 765 24.48 -10.94 10.11
CA VAL A 765 24.38 -10.18 11.36
C VAL A 765 25.69 -10.30 12.15
N LEU A 766 26.24 -9.16 12.54
CA LEU A 766 27.41 -9.09 13.44
C LEU A 766 26.95 -8.93 14.90
N CYS A 767 27.27 -9.88 15.77
CA CYS A 767 26.96 -9.86 17.21
C CYS A 767 28.21 -9.52 18.02
N LEU A 768 28.13 -8.52 18.89
CA LEU A 768 29.27 -7.94 19.59
C LEU A 768 29.25 -8.09 21.12
N GLY A 769 28.20 -8.68 21.71
CA GLY A 769 28.11 -8.80 23.17
C GLY A 769 27.63 -7.50 23.84
N PRO A 770 28.12 -7.14 25.05
CA PRO A 770 29.51 -7.31 25.49
C PRO A 770 29.78 -8.52 26.41
N SER A 771 28.77 -9.06 27.11
CA SER A 771 28.95 -10.23 27.97
C SER A 771 28.70 -11.55 27.21
N PRO A 772 29.24 -12.70 27.68
CA PRO A 772 28.97 -14.00 27.09
C PRO A 772 27.49 -14.33 26.91
N ASP A 773 26.65 -14.00 27.90
CA ASP A 773 25.21 -14.26 27.86
C ASP A 773 24.50 -13.39 26.83
N VAL A 774 24.85 -12.10 26.76
CA VAL A 774 24.29 -11.16 25.77
C VAL A 774 24.69 -11.58 24.35
N LEU A 775 25.96 -11.96 24.15
CA LEU A 775 26.42 -12.44 22.85
C LEU A 775 25.66 -13.70 22.41
N LEU A 776 25.44 -14.64 23.33
CA LEU A 776 24.66 -15.83 23.07
C LEU A 776 23.20 -15.47 22.74
N ASP A 777 22.58 -14.55 23.49
CA ASP A 777 21.21 -14.09 23.22
C ASP A 777 21.08 -13.42 21.85
N GLN A 778 22.05 -12.59 21.44
CA GLN A 778 22.10 -11.96 20.11
C GLN A 778 22.23 -13.00 18.99
N ALA A 779 23.20 -13.91 19.11
CA ALA A 779 23.44 -14.96 18.11
C ALA A 779 22.22 -15.87 17.95
N VAL A 780 21.58 -16.25 19.07
CA VAL A 780 20.38 -17.10 19.07
C VAL A 780 19.21 -16.40 18.39
N GLN A 781 18.97 -15.12 18.65
CA GLN A 781 17.89 -14.37 17.98
C GLN A 781 18.15 -14.25 16.48
N ALA A 782 19.37 -13.88 16.07
CA ALA A 782 19.72 -13.78 14.66
C ALA A 782 19.52 -15.12 13.92
N LEU A 783 20.06 -16.22 14.48
CA LEU A 783 19.90 -17.57 13.93
C LEU A 783 18.42 -18.01 13.93
N ALA A 784 17.63 -17.67 14.94
CA ALA A 784 16.23 -18.08 15.00
C ALA A 784 15.41 -17.55 13.81
N PHE A 785 15.78 -16.41 13.24
CA PHE A 785 15.15 -15.80 12.06
C PHE A 785 15.89 -16.09 10.74
N GLY A 786 16.77 -17.10 10.72
CA GLY A 786 17.42 -17.56 9.49
C GLY A 786 18.64 -16.74 9.06
N ASN A 787 19.11 -15.80 9.88
CA ASN A 787 20.30 -15.01 9.55
C ASN A 787 21.58 -15.84 9.72
N ALA A 788 22.60 -15.48 8.94
CA ALA A 788 23.96 -15.89 9.18
C ALA A 788 24.58 -14.98 10.25
N VAL A 789 25.46 -15.53 11.10
CA VAL A 789 26.02 -14.81 12.25
C VAL A 789 27.53 -14.78 12.22
N VAL A 790 28.08 -13.59 12.41
CA VAL A 790 29.48 -13.35 12.81
C VAL A 790 29.44 -12.88 14.25
N ALA A 791 30.12 -13.58 15.16
CA ALA A 791 30.14 -13.22 16.57
C ALA A 791 31.56 -12.92 17.03
N ILE A 792 31.75 -11.70 17.56
CA ILE A 792 33.07 -11.21 17.97
C ILE A 792 32.95 -10.54 19.34
N ALA A 793 33.57 -11.14 20.34
CA ALA A 793 33.70 -10.63 21.70
C ALA A 793 34.91 -11.31 22.36
N PRO A 794 35.45 -10.79 23.48
CA PRO A 794 36.66 -11.34 24.12
C PRO A 794 36.60 -12.86 24.41
N ASP A 795 35.46 -13.35 24.89
CA ASP A 795 35.21 -14.76 25.23
C ASP A 795 34.20 -15.45 24.29
N ALA A 796 34.10 -15.00 23.04
CA ALA A 796 33.08 -15.46 22.10
C ALA A 796 33.10 -16.98 21.87
N ASN A 797 34.29 -17.60 21.79
CA ASN A 797 34.43 -19.05 21.61
C ASN A 797 33.82 -19.85 22.76
N GLU A 798 34.02 -19.42 24.02
CA GLU A 798 33.44 -20.11 25.17
C GLU A 798 31.95 -19.82 25.29
N ALA A 799 31.53 -18.57 25.04
CA ALA A 799 30.12 -18.16 25.05
C ALA A 799 29.27 -18.97 24.05
N LEU A 800 29.78 -19.17 22.83
CA LEU A 800 29.06 -19.79 21.73
C LEU A 800 29.41 -21.26 21.49
N LYS A 801 30.23 -21.86 22.34
CA LYS A 801 30.56 -23.29 22.32
C LYS A 801 29.35 -24.22 22.14
N PRO A 802 28.16 -23.96 22.71
CA PRO A 802 26.97 -24.80 22.47
C PRO A 802 26.50 -24.82 21.02
N LEU A 803 26.75 -23.75 20.25
CA LEU A 803 26.29 -23.59 18.87
C LEU A 803 27.36 -24.06 17.85
N MET A 804 28.64 -24.03 18.23
CA MET A 804 29.74 -24.43 17.35
C MET A 804 29.66 -25.92 16.97
N GLY A 805 29.95 -26.23 15.71
CA GLY A 805 29.96 -27.61 15.19
C GLY A 805 28.58 -28.24 14.98
N GLN A 806 27.49 -27.47 15.06
CA GLN A 806 26.10 -27.94 14.88
C GLN A 806 25.55 -27.73 13.46
N GLY A 807 26.38 -27.36 12.49
CA GLY A 807 25.94 -27.04 11.12
C GLY A 807 25.18 -25.71 11.02
N LEU A 808 25.34 -24.82 12.00
CA LEU A 808 24.75 -23.47 11.99
C LEU A 808 25.63 -22.52 11.18
N PRO A 809 25.06 -21.52 10.48
CA PRO A 809 25.82 -20.48 9.77
C PRO A 809 26.42 -19.47 10.77
N LEU A 810 27.40 -19.93 11.54
CA LEU A 810 28.02 -19.20 12.63
C LEU A 810 29.54 -19.17 12.46
N ALA A 811 30.10 -17.96 12.43
CA ALA A 811 31.53 -17.71 12.50
C ALA A 811 31.87 -16.96 13.80
N VAL A 812 32.90 -17.40 14.53
CA VAL A 812 33.23 -16.88 15.86
C VAL A 812 34.70 -16.48 15.91
N ALA A 813 35.00 -15.32 16.51
CA ALA A 813 36.36 -14.90 16.84
C ALA A 813 36.43 -14.23 18.21
N ASN A 814 37.51 -14.46 18.95
CA ASN A 814 37.77 -13.77 20.20
C ASN A 814 38.43 -12.42 19.91
N GLY A 815 37.95 -11.36 20.58
CA GLY A 815 38.51 -10.00 20.48
C GLY A 815 37.44 -8.94 20.32
N ILE A 816 37.83 -7.76 19.87
CA ILE A 816 36.94 -6.64 19.54
C ILE A 816 37.01 -6.29 18.05
N VAL A 817 35.96 -5.67 17.52
CA VAL A 817 35.93 -5.23 16.12
C VAL A 817 36.45 -3.80 16.00
N ALA A 818 37.47 -3.62 15.16
CA ALA A 818 37.97 -2.31 14.78
C ALA A 818 36.97 -1.56 13.89
N GLU A 819 36.93 -0.23 14.01
CA GLU A 819 36.02 0.63 13.23
C GLU A 819 36.21 0.49 11.71
N SER A 820 37.43 0.24 11.24
CA SER A 820 37.72 -0.02 9.83
C SER A 820 36.95 -1.23 9.29
N LEU A 821 36.88 -2.32 10.06
CA LEU A 821 36.15 -3.53 9.66
C LEU A 821 34.64 -3.29 9.62
N LEU A 822 34.11 -2.47 10.54
CA LEU A 822 32.72 -2.01 10.50
C LEU A 822 32.42 -1.14 9.27
N GLY A 823 33.41 -0.43 8.74
CA GLY A 823 33.28 0.38 7.52
C GLY A 823 33.29 -0.42 6.22
N GLU A 824 34.03 -1.53 6.17
CA GLU A 824 34.33 -2.26 4.92
C GLU A 824 33.46 -3.52 4.70
N ALA A 825 33.05 -4.21 5.77
CA ALA A 825 32.37 -5.50 5.64
C ALA A 825 30.95 -5.39 5.08
N ARG A 826 30.47 -6.36 4.32
CA ARG A 826 29.04 -6.42 3.93
C ARG A 826 28.23 -6.98 5.11
N LEU A 827 27.42 -6.14 5.75
CA LEU A 827 26.64 -6.45 6.94
C LEU A 827 25.21 -5.93 6.74
N ASP A 828 24.22 -6.71 7.16
CA ASP A 828 22.80 -6.33 7.08
C ASP A 828 22.26 -5.83 8.42
N ALA A 829 22.88 -6.24 9.53
CA ALA A 829 22.67 -5.66 10.86
C ALA A 829 23.88 -5.85 11.78
N VAL A 830 23.98 -5.02 12.81
CA VAL A 830 24.93 -5.15 13.92
C VAL A 830 24.18 -5.14 15.23
N ALA A 831 24.41 -6.13 16.09
CA ALA A 831 23.85 -6.21 17.43
C ALA A 831 24.91 -5.92 18.48
N LEU A 832 24.65 -4.94 19.34
CA LEU A 832 25.55 -4.48 20.39
C LEU A 832 24.72 -3.94 21.56
N HIS A 833 24.86 -4.50 22.75
CA HIS A 833 24.17 -4.02 23.95
C HIS A 833 25.18 -3.47 24.97
N ALA A 834 25.77 -2.32 24.66
CA ALA A 834 26.88 -1.74 25.43
C ALA A 834 26.54 -0.36 26.03
N GLY A 835 27.50 0.20 26.77
CA GLY A 835 27.42 1.59 27.25
C GLY A 835 27.36 2.62 26.11
N GLU A 836 26.99 3.86 26.44
CA GLU A 836 26.76 4.91 25.43
C GLU A 836 27.98 5.18 24.54
N ASP A 837 29.20 5.12 25.07
CA ASP A 837 30.41 5.42 24.32
C ASP A 837 30.68 4.38 23.23
N ASP A 838 30.52 3.09 23.55
CA ASP A 838 30.66 2.00 22.58
C ASP A 838 29.54 2.00 21.53
N LEU A 839 28.29 2.24 21.95
CA LEU A 839 27.16 2.39 21.04
C LEU A 839 27.41 3.55 20.05
N ARG A 840 27.86 4.70 20.55
CA ARG A 840 28.17 5.88 19.74
C ARG A 840 29.31 5.59 18.76
N ARG A 841 30.38 4.95 19.24
CA ARG A 841 31.53 4.55 18.41
C ARG A 841 31.12 3.65 17.25
N VAL A 842 30.39 2.57 17.54
CA VAL A 842 29.92 1.64 16.50
C VAL A 842 28.95 2.32 15.55
N ARG A 843 28.01 3.13 16.07
CA ARG A 843 27.07 3.87 15.24
C ARG A 843 27.77 4.82 14.26
N GLN A 844 28.79 5.55 14.71
CA GLN A 844 29.55 6.47 13.84
C GLN A 844 30.27 5.71 12.72
N ALA A 845 30.87 4.56 13.03
CA ALA A 845 31.49 3.71 12.03
C ALA A 845 30.48 3.19 11.00
N LEU A 846 29.29 2.77 11.45
CA LEU A 846 28.21 2.31 10.56
C LEU A 846 27.64 3.43 9.69
N ALA A 847 27.43 4.62 10.25
CA ALA A 847 26.88 5.77 9.52
C ALA A 847 27.82 6.31 8.42
N ALA A 848 29.13 6.05 8.54
CA ALA A 848 30.11 6.43 7.53
C ALA A 848 30.03 5.59 6.24
N ARG A 849 29.39 4.41 6.29
CA ARG A 849 29.37 3.42 5.20
C ARG A 849 28.68 3.93 3.92
N PRO A 850 29.12 3.47 2.73
CA PRO A 850 28.36 3.53 1.49
C PRO A 850 27.18 2.55 1.46
N GLY A 851 26.19 2.84 0.61
CA GLY A 851 25.07 1.94 0.36
C GLY A 851 23.93 2.03 1.38
N ALA A 852 23.30 0.89 1.67
CA ALA A 852 22.16 0.78 2.57
C ALA A 852 22.54 1.12 4.02
N ILE A 853 21.58 1.71 4.75
CA ILE A 853 21.76 2.02 6.18
C ILE A 853 21.70 0.71 6.97
N VAL A 854 22.82 0.35 7.60
CA VAL A 854 22.91 -0.87 8.42
C VAL A 854 22.28 -0.62 9.79
N ARG A 855 21.35 -1.49 10.19
CA ARG A 855 20.66 -1.35 11.46
C ARG A 855 21.58 -1.72 12.63
N LEU A 856 21.72 -0.80 13.58
CA LEU A 856 22.24 -1.09 14.92
C LEU A 856 21.10 -1.57 15.82
N ILE A 857 21.27 -2.75 16.41
CA ILE A 857 20.34 -3.40 17.34
C ILE A 857 20.97 -3.29 18.74
N ASP A 858 20.44 -2.35 19.51
CA ASP A 858 20.95 -1.92 20.82
C ASP A 858 20.25 -2.60 22.01
N GLU A 859 19.08 -3.16 21.78
CA GLU A 859 18.33 -3.92 22.78
C GLU A 859 18.82 -5.37 22.87
N ARG A 860 18.99 -5.89 24.09
CA ARG A 860 19.38 -7.29 24.34
C ARG A 860 18.42 -8.29 23.69
N LEU A 861 17.11 -8.08 23.89
CA LEU A 861 16.04 -8.92 23.37
C LEU A 861 15.16 -8.13 22.39
N ALA A 862 15.46 -8.25 21.10
CA ALA A 862 14.75 -7.56 20.02
C ALA A 862 14.57 -8.46 18.79
N PRO A 863 13.80 -9.55 18.90
CA PRO A 863 13.67 -10.55 17.84
C PRO A 863 13.19 -9.94 16.50
N SER A 864 12.25 -9.00 16.53
CA SER A 864 11.74 -8.30 15.35
C SER A 864 12.76 -7.37 14.66
N ALA A 865 13.90 -7.10 15.29
CA ALA A 865 14.98 -6.34 14.69
C ALA A 865 15.82 -7.15 13.69
N TYR A 866 15.72 -8.48 13.72
CA TYR A 866 16.51 -9.41 12.90
C TYR A 866 15.79 -9.89 11.62
N VAL A 867 14.67 -9.27 11.26
CA VAL A 867 13.85 -9.65 10.09
C VAL A 867 13.60 -8.49 9.13
N HIS A 868 13.34 -8.84 7.87
CA HIS A 868 12.59 -8.03 6.92
C HIS A 868 11.15 -8.52 6.86
N GLU A 869 10.21 -7.58 6.73
CA GLU A 869 8.82 -7.87 6.43
C GLU A 869 8.66 -7.89 4.89
N ARG A 870 7.93 -8.87 4.34
CA ARG A 870 7.62 -8.99 2.91
C ARG A 870 6.16 -9.30 2.67
#